data_AF-A0AB33EQH2-F1
#
_entry.id   AF-A0AB33EQH2-F1
#
_cell.length_a   1.000
_cell.length_b   1.000
_cell.length_c   1.000
_cell.angle_alpha   90.00
_cell.angle_beta   90.00
_cell.angle_gamma   90.00
#
_symmetry.space_group_name_H-M   'P 1'
#
loop_
_entity.id
_entity.type
_entity.pdbx_description
1 polymer ?
#
loop_
_entity_poly.entity_id
_entity_poly.type
_entity_poly.pdbx_seq_one_letter_code
_entity_poly.pdbx_strand_id
1 'polypeptide(L)'
;MTHPSAPRRRALAALAAVALTAAGLAPAAPANAAPDHTAVVKAVPSTASPDIVDGSVDAIHDAGTKIIAAGSFTTVQNRGSDVDITRNYLLAFDKATGAVDTAFVPVVDNEVYAVVAGPTAGTVYVAGKFNTVNGVTRRKVALLDVATGALVTSFTGPAFNGLVNDIALVGNRLLVGGIFTTAGNSNPRGGLASLNATTGALDSYLTTALTEHHNYDGVSGSNAGVGPEKLAVSPDGTTLVVIGNFKKADGVLHDQIVKLDLGATAATVADWNTSRYTPRCKWQAFDSYMRDIAFAPDSSYFVVVTTGSPYGGTLCDAAARWEAAATGPDQQPTWVDYTGGDTFLSVGVSEQAVYVGGHFRWLNNSTGADNARAGAVGRASIAALDPRTGLPLSWNPGRHPRGVGATEMLVTPTGLWIGGDTSWIGNFQYRRERIAFFPLAGGAAPHPTTSATLPGRVYQAGVPKPTNVLYRVNAGGPAVTATDGGPDWAADDGGNPSPYHNSGSATAGFAPVGTLDATVPAGTPAALYSDERYDPAAAPEMTWQFPVPAGTEVRVRLYLANRYDGTGTAGKRVFDVALEGATVLDDLDLSASVGHNVGTMREFTVVSDGTVDLEFRHVVENPLVDGVEIVKTGAPPAGTGDEVQARPYDGATTVGAATPVANPDATAWSTVKGAFWVGGTLFYGLNGALWRRTFDGTTFGAPALVDPYHDAYWDTVETDSGPAGQTYVGVTTGFYAEIPNVTGMFHLDGRLYYTLAGQSGLFWRWFTPDSGVVGADRFTVAGSGGLVDAGGVFVSGSTLYKVNRNTGDLSATDWANGAPTATFTVRSGPAVDGVDWRAKAVFVGP
;
A
#
# COMPACT_ATOMS: atom_id res chain seq x y z
N MET A 1 -32.00 68.42 -5.24
CA MET A 1 -32.55 67.88 -6.50
C MET A 1 -31.77 68.54 -7.62
N THR A 2 -31.03 67.91 -8.52
CA THR A 2 -30.75 66.49 -8.85
C THR A 2 -29.42 66.46 -9.62
N HIS A 3 -28.69 65.35 -9.49
CA HIS A 3 -27.30 65.07 -9.87
C HIS A 3 -26.77 65.55 -11.24
N PRO A 4 -25.45 65.82 -11.32
CA PRO A 4 -24.64 65.53 -12.50
C PRO A 4 -23.65 64.38 -12.25
N SER A 5 -23.47 63.58 -13.30
CA SER A 5 -22.59 62.41 -13.44
C SER A 5 -21.13 62.77 -13.76
N ALA A 6 -20.20 62.08 -13.07
CA ALA A 6 -18.86 61.56 -13.45
C ALA A 6 -17.95 62.38 -14.42
N PRO A 7 -16.60 62.45 -14.21
CA PRO A 7 -15.76 61.24 -14.16
C PRO A 7 -14.47 61.25 -13.31
N ARG A 8 -13.95 60.02 -13.11
CA ARG A 8 -12.56 59.58 -12.88
C ARG A 8 -11.70 60.34 -11.85
N ARG A 9 -11.38 59.67 -10.73
CA ARG A 9 -10.13 59.92 -9.98
C ARG A 9 -9.45 58.63 -9.53
N ARG A 10 -8.16 58.55 -9.89
CA ARG A 10 -7.13 57.65 -9.38
C ARG A 10 -7.09 57.78 -7.85
N ALA A 11 -7.18 56.66 -7.12
CA ALA A 11 -6.91 56.64 -5.69
C ALA A 11 -5.43 56.30 -5.47
N LEU A 12 -4.70 57.25 -4.90
CA LEU A 12 -3.41 57.02 -4.26
C LEU A 12 -3.61 56.02 -3.12
N ALA A 13 -2.84 54.93 -3.11
CA ALA A 13 -2.67 54.10 -1.92
C ALA A 13 -1.69 54.81 -0.98
N ALA A 14 -2.16 55.22 0.19
CA ALA A 14 -1.34 55.73 1.27
C ALA A 14 -0.61 54.55 1.94
N LEU A 15 0.72 54.64 2.04
CA LEU A 15 1.53 53.77 2.90
C LEU A 15 1.24 54.11 4.37
N ALA A 16 0.56 53.21 5.07
CA ALA A 16 0.58 53.15 6.53
C ALA A 16 1.73 52.22 6.94
N ALA A 17 2.85 52.81 7.39
CA ALA A 17 3.91 52.06 8.05
C ALA A 17 3.44 51.67 9.45
N VAL A 18 2.94 50.44 9.61
CA VAL A 18 2.78 49.82 10.92
C VAL A 18 4.16 49.35 11.36
N ALA A 19 4.74 50.03 12.34
CA ALA A 19 5.91 49.54 13.04
C ALA A 19 5.51 48.34 13.92
N LEU A 20 5.57 47.12 13.35
CA LEU A 20 5.60 45.91 14.16
C LEU A 20 6.96 45.85 14.85
N THR A 21 6.96 45.97 16.17
CA THR A 21 8.09 45.58 17.01
C THR A 21 8.29 44.07 16.85
N ALA A 22 9.24 43.69 16.00
CA ALA A 22 9.71 42.31 15.87
C ALA A 22 10.42 41.89 17.17
N ALA A 23 9.64 41.42 18.13
CA ALA A 23 10.15 40.68 19.26
C ALA A 23 10.59 39.28 18.78
N GLY A 24 11.90 39.12 18.56
CA GLY A 24 12.61 37.88 18.91
C GLY A 24 12.34 36.61 18.11
N LEU A 25 12.07 36.66 16.80
CA LEU A 25 12.30 35.49 15.95
C LEU A 25 13.80 35.41 15.65
N ALA A 26 14.50 34.57 16.40
CA ALA A 26 15.84 34.14 16.01
C ALA A 26 15.73 33.49 14.62
N PRO A 27 16.63 33.79 13.66
CA PRO A 27 16.67 33.05 12.42
C PRO A 27 16.90 31.57 12.76
N ALA A 28 16.07 30.69 12.21
CA ALA A 28 16.29 29.24 12.29
C ALA A 28 17.72 28.93 11.86
N ALA A 29 18.37 27.96 12.52
CA ALA A 29 19.65 27.45 12.06
C ALA A 29 19.52 27.02 10.58
N PRO A 30 20.56 27.20 9.74
CA PRO A 30 20.47 26.75 8.37
C PRO A 30 20.17 25.24 8.36
N ALA A 31 19.04 24.87 7.76
CA ALA A 31 18.65 23.49 7.57
C ALA A 31 19.77 22.74 6.84
N ASN A 32 20.01 21.48 7.21
CA ASN A 32 20.84 20.61 6.38
C ASN A 32 20.19 20.55 4.99
N ALA A 33 20.98 20.79 3.94
CA ALA A 33 20.47 20.67 2.58
C ALA A 33 19.96 19.24 2.36
N ALA A 34 18.72 19.11 1.88
CA ALA A 34 18.13 17.85 1.50
C ALA A 34 19.02 17.16 0.45
N PRO A 35 19.03 15.81 0.39
CA PRO A 35 19.78 15.09 -0.64
C PRO A 35 19.21 15.32 -2.06
N ASP A 36 17.96 15.78 -2.20
CA ASP A 36 17.34 16.13 -3.49
C ASP A 36 17.33 14.96 -4.50
N HIS A 37 17.11 13.74 -4.02
CA HIS A 37 17.00 12.56 -4.88
C HIS A 37 15.72 12.62 -5.72
N THR A 38 15.88 12.48 -7.03
CA THR A 38 14.77 12.30 -7.99
C THR A 38 14.61 10.84 -8.42
N ALA A 39 15.49 9.96 -7.92
CA ALA A 39 15.51 8.55 -8.22
C ALA A 39 16.02 7.73 -7.02
N VAL A 40 15.77 6.43 -7.04
CA VAL A 40 16.49 5.47 -6.20
C VAL A 40 17.89 5.28 -6.79
N VAL A 41 18.90 5.16 -5.94
CA VAL A 41 20.30 4.96 -6.39
C VAL A 41 20.46 3.74 -7.29
N LYS A 42 21.48 3.74 -8.14
CA LYS A 42 21.78 2.58 -9.00
C LYS A 42 22.20 1.38 -8.14
N ALA A 43 21.79 0.16 -8.49
CA ALA A 43 22.13 -1.07 -7.75
C ALA A 43 23.61 -1.52 -7.87
N VAL A 44 24.36 -1.01 -8.83
CA VAL A 44 25.79 -1.34 -8.99
C VAL A 44 26.63 -0.34 -8.19
N PRO A 45 27.40 -0.80 -7.19
CA PRO A 45 28.20 0.10 -6.38
C PRO A 45 29.42 0.63 -7.15
N SER A 46 29.81 1.87 -6.87
CA SER A 46 31.03 2.52 -7.36
C SER A 46 32.28 1.78 -6.91
N THR A 47 33.35 1.86 -7.69
CA THR A 47 34.70 1.40 -7.30
C THR A 47 35.50 2.46 -6.54
N ALA A 48 34.97 3.68 -6.38
CA ALA A 48 35.64 4.77 -5.68
C ALA A 48 35.51 4.64 -4.15
N SER A 49 36.01 3.54 -3.60
CA SER A 49 36.17 3.35 -2.16
C SER A 49 37.46 2.59 -1.87
N PRO A 50 38.09 2.82 -0.71
CA PRO A 50 39.19 1.99 -0.24
C PRO A 50 38.66 0.61 0.16
N ASP A 51 39.57 -0.28 0.51
CA ASP A 51 39.23 -1.59 1.05
C ASP A 51 39.52 -1.61 2.57
N ILE A 52 38.49 -1.67 3.41
CA ILE A 52 38.63 -1.74 4.88
C ILE A 52 38.66 -3.24 5.26
N VAL A 53 39.84 -3.74 5.63
CA VAL A 53 40.13 -5.19 5.59
C VAL A 53 39.75 -5.95 6.86
N ASP A 54 39.51 -5.24 7.97
CA ASP A 54 39.10 -5.79 9.26
C ASP A 54 37.99 -4.97 9.93
N GLY A 55 37.48 -5.45 11.07
CA GLY A 55 36.48 -4.74 11.88
C GLY A 55 35.16 -4.48 11.16
N SER A 56 34.51 -3.36 11.49
CA SER A 56 33.25 -2.85 10.94
C SER A 56 33.31 -1.35 10.71
N VAL A 57 32.49 -0.85 9.79
CA VAL A 57 32.21 0.57 9.62
C VAL A 57 30.87 0.90 10.27
N ASP A 58 30.90 1.72 11.31
CA ASP A 58 29.75 2.01 12.17
C ASP A 58 29.26 3.47 12.03
N ALA A 59 30.07 4.35 11.43
CA ALA A 59 29.67 5.71 11.09
C ALA A 59 30.37 6.22 9.82
N ILE A 60 29.64 7.00 9.02
CA ILE A 60 30.15 7.61 7.79
C ILE A 60 29.75 9.09 7.76
N HIS A 61 30.69 9.95 7.41
CA HIS A 61 30.44 11.37 7.22
C HIS A 61 30.98 11.86 5.87
N ASP A 62 30.15 12.61 5.15
CA ASP A 62 30.54 13.31 3.92
C ASP A 62 31.16 14.68 4.28
N ALA A 63 32.48 14.76 4.19
CA ALA A 63 33.26 15.97 4.47
C ALA A 63 33.58 16.76 3.18
N GLY A 64 32.74 16.65 2.16
CA GLY A 64 32.87 17.37 0.89
C GLY A 64 33.72 16.60 -0.13
N THR A 65 35.02 16.90 -0.21
CA THR A 65 35.94 16.18 -1.11
C THR A 65 36.41 14.85 -0.54
N LYS A 66 36.19 14.63 0.76
CA LYS A 66 36.56 13.40 1.47
C LYS A 66 35.35 12.75 2.10
N ILE A 67 35.43 11.43 2.24
CA ILE A 67 34.58 10.68 3.17
C ILE A 67 35.41 10.36 4.40
N ILE A 68 34.79 10.49 5.57
CA ILE A 68 35.36 10.05 6.84
C ILE A 68 34.54 8.85 7.31
N ALA A 69 35.21 7.71 7.54
CA ALA A 69 34.60 6.50 8.04
C ALA A 69 35.18 6.17 9.42
N ALA A 70 34.32 5.69 10.32
CA ALA A 70 34.68 5.28 11.67
C ALA A 70 34.08 3.92 12.02
N GLY A 71 34.68 3.25 13.00
CA GLY A 71 34.17 1.99 13.52
C GLY A 71 35.22 1.24 14.33
N SER A 72 35.25 -0.08 14.17
CA SER A 72 36.15 -0.98 14.91
C SER A 72 37.39 -1.43 14.14
N PHE A 73 37.52 -1.05 12.86
CA PHE A 73 38.63 -1.44 11.98
C PHE A 73 39.99 -0.88 12.42
N THR A 74 41.07 -1.55 12.03
CA THR A 74 42.45 -1.12 12.31
C THR A 74 43.33 -1.05 11.05
N THR A 75 42.89 -1.67 9.96
CA THR A 75 43.69 -1.80 8.73
C THR A 75 42.84 -1.50 7.50
N VAL A 76 43.44 -0.77 6.56
CA VAL A 76 42.83 -0.44 5.27
C VAL A 76 43.83 -0.61 4.13
N GLN A 77 43.34 -0.71 2.91
CA GLN A 77 44.14 -0.77 1.69
C GLN A 77 43.56 0.20 0.65
N ASN A 78 44.43 0.73 -0.21
CA ASN A 78 43.93 1.31 -1.45
C ASN A 78 43.39 0.19 -2.34
N ARG A 79 42.24 0.40 -2.96
CA ARG A 79 41.60 -0.61 -3.80
C ARG A 79 42.54 -1.11 -4.89
N GLY A 80 42.68 -2.42 -5.00
CA GLY A 80 43.58 -3.07 -5.96
C GLY A 80 45.05 -3.12 -5.54
N SER A 81 45.36 -2.79 -4.28
CA SER A 81 46.70 -2.88 -3.69
C SER A 81 46.69 -3.82 -2.49
N ASP A 82 47.69 -4.67 -2.36
CA ASP A 82 47.90 -5.54 -1.18
C ASP A 82 48.78 -4.88 -0.11
N VAL A 83 48.77 -3.53 -0.05
CA VAL A 83 49.61 -2.76 0.86
C VAL A 83 48.74 -2.26 2.01
N ASP A 84 48.97 -2.84 3.19
CA ASP A 84 48.29 -2.45 4.41
C ASP A 84 48.68 -1.04 4.85
N ILE A 85 47.66 -0.27 5.21
CA ILE A 85 47.77 1.05 5.82
C ILE A 85 47.06 0.96 7.18
N THR A 86 47.82 1.16 8.26
CA THR A 86 47.24 1.19 9.61
C THR A 86 46.35 2.43 9.77
N ARG A 87 45.09 2.19 10.14
CA ARG A 87 44.08 3.21 10.47
C ARG A 87 43.22 2.67 11.60
N ASN A 88 43.58 3.05 12.81
CA ASN A 88 42.83 2.63 13.99
C ASN A 88 41.57 3.48 14.11
N TYR A 89 40.41 2.84 13.88
CA TYR A 89 39.06 3.32 14.18
C TYR A 89 38.56 4.52 13.38
N LEU A 90 39.43 5.21 12.63
CA LEU A 90 39.09 6.39 11.86
C LEU A 90 39.92 6.48 10.57
N LEU A 91 39.22 6.73 9.46
CA LEU A 91 39.77 6.81 8.11
C LEU A 91 39.21 8.04 7.41
N ALA A 92 40.04 8.73 6.63
CA ALA A 92 39.55 9.62 5.57
C ALA A 92 40.06 9.12 4.21
N PHE A 93 39.25 9.30 3.17
CA PHE A 93 39.63 8.98 1.80
C PHE A 93 38.98 9.96 0.81
N ASP A 94 39.61 10.13 -0.35
CA ASP A 94 39.10 10.98 -1.42
C ASP A 94 37.79 10.41 -2.00
N LYS A 95 36.72 11.21 -1.99
CA LYS A 95 35.38 10.77 -2.38
C LYS A 95 35.29 10.37 -3.85
N ALA A 96 36.09 11.00 -4.72
CA ALA A 96 36.00 10.79 -6.16
C ALA A 96 36.79 9.55 -6.62
N THR A 97 37.91 9.25 -5.96
CA THR A 97 38.85 8.21 -6.37
C THR A 97 38.86 7.00 -5.44
N GLY A 98 38.41 7.15 -4.19
CA GLY A 98 38.52 6.12 -3.15
C GLY A 98 39.93 6.02 -2.53
N ALA A 99 40.86 6.90 -2.91
CA ALA A 99 42.24 6.85 -2.41
C ALA A 99 42.28 7.22 -0.91
N VAL A 100 42.93 6.37 -0.11
CA VAL A 100 43.15 6.61 1.32
C VAL A 100 43.96 7.90 1.49
N ASP A 101 43.43 8.84 2.28
CA ASP A 101 44.10 10.11 2.54
C ASP A 101 45.23 9.92 3.55
N THR A 102 46.47 10.10 3.12
CA THR A 102 47.68 9.94 3.94
C THR A 102 47.98 11.11 4.88
N ALA A 103 47.28 12.25 4.74
CA ALA A 103 47.48 13.42 5.60
C ALA A 103 46.61 13.37 6.86
N PHE A 104 45.39 12.81 6.77
CA PHE A 104 44.50 12.62 7.91
C PHE A 104 44.86 11.35 8.68
N VAL A 105 45.70 11.48 9.71
CA VAL A 105 46.21 10.33 10.50
C VAL A 105 46.05 10.56 12.02
N PRO A 106 44.82 10.73 12.53
CA PRO A 106 44.60 10.82 13.97
C PRO A 106 44.88 9.48 14.65
N VAL A 107 45.40 9.53 15.87
CA VAL A 107 45.61 8.36 16.74
C VAL A 107 44.59 8.40 17.87
N VAL A 108 43.60 7.52 17.82
CA VAL A 108 42.62 7.30 18.88
C VAL A 108 42.85 5.94 19.52
N ASP A 109 42.64 5.82 20.84
CA ASP A 109 42.99 4.63 21.62
C ASP A 109 41.85 3.59 21.73
N ASN A 110 40.70 3.86 21.12
CA ASN A 110 39.55 2.96 21.13
C ASN A 110 38.55 3.31 20.02
N GLU A 111 37.50 2.48 19.88
CA GLU A 111 36.50 2.60 18.82
C GLU A 111 35.80 3.97 18.79
N VAL A 112 35.50 4.41 17.57
CA VAL A 112 34.73 5.63 17.26
C VAL A 112 33.39 5.19 16.67
N TYR A 113 32.30 5.70 17.22
CA TYR A 113 30.92 5.31 16.89
C TYR A 113 30.11 6.38 16.17
N ALA A 114 30.52 7.65 16.27
CA ALA A 114 29.83 8.73 15.59
C ALA A 114 30.81 9.75 15.03
N VAL A 115 30.48 10.26 13.85
CA VAL A 115 31.24 11.28 13.13
C VAL A 115 30.26 12.26 12.52
N VAL A 116 30.37 13.54 12.88
CA VAL A 116 29.52 14.61 12.34
C VAL A 116 30.33 15.86 12.02
N ALA A 117 29.78 16.74 11.19
CA ALA A 117 30.43 17.99 10.81
C ALA A 117 30.82 18.81 12.05
N GLY A 118 32.02 19.40 12.01
CA GLY A 118 32.45 20.37 13.01
C GLY A 118 31.77 21.73 12.83
N PRO A 119 31.97 22.67 13.78
CA PRO A 119 31.32 23.98 13.76
C PRO A 119 31.92 24.91 12.70
N THR A 120 33.09 24.55 12.17
CA THR A 120 33.80 25.26 11.11
C THR A 120 34.08 24.31 9.95
N ALA A 121 33.96 24.80 8.72
CA ALA A 121 34.28 24.02 7.52
C ALA A 121 35.70 23.44 7.61
N GLY A 122 35.86 22.17 7.26
CA GLY A 122 37.14 21.46 7.38
C GLY A 122 37.44 20.93 8.78
N THR A 123 36.48 20.91 9.70
CA THR A 123 36.59 20.22 11.00
C THR A 123 35.50 19.16 11.16
N VAL A 124 35.74 18.16 12.01
CA VAL A 124 34.84 17.03 12.25
C VAL A 124 34.83 16.64 13.72
N TYR A 125 33.65 16.42 14.30
CA TYR A 125 33.55 15.79 15.62
C TYR A 125 33.62 14.29 15.50
N VAL A 126 34.26 13.67 16.48
CA VAL A 126 34.25 12.23 16.67
C VAL A 126 33.80 11.91 18.08
N ALA A 127 32.99 10.86 18.22
CA ALA A 127 32.56 10.34 19.50
C ALA A 127 32.61 8.81 19.57
N GLY A 128 32.83 8.27 20.76
CA GLY A 128 32.93 6.82 20.95
C GLY A 128 33.47 6.42 22.32
N LYS A 129 34.28 5.35 22.35
CA LYS A 129 34.86 4.77 23.58
C LYS A 129 36.23 5.31 23.96
N PHE A 130 36.89 6.06 23.08
CA PHE A 130 38.26 6.54 23.28
C PHE A 130 38.45 7.45 24.51
N ASN A 131 39.65 7.44 25.07
CA ASN A 131 40.05 8.31 26.19
C ASN A 131 41.18 9.28 25.80
N THR A 132 41.88 9.00 24.70
CA THR A 132 42.97 9.84 24.20
C THR A 132 42.88 10.01 22.68
N VAL A 133 43.32 11.18 22.23
CA VAL A 133 43.41 11.56 20.81
C VAL A 133 44.75 12.24 20.60
N ASN A 134 45.58 11.71 19.71
CA ASN A 134 46.95 12.16 19.46
C ASN A 134 47.78 12.29 20.76
N GLY A 135 47.59 11.34 21.70
CA GLY A 135 48.25 11.33 23.00
C GLY A 135 47.71 12.35 24.03
N VAL A 136 46.75 13.19 23.65
CA VAL A 136 46.09 14.15 24.54
C VAL A 136 44.82 13.53 25.12
N THR A 137 44.60 13.69 26.43
CA THR A 137 43.36 13.25 27.08
C THR A 137 42.15 13.99 26.51
N ARG A 138 41.33 13.26 25.74
CA ARG A 138 40.02 13.68 25.23
C ARG A 138 39.09 12.50 25.44
N ARG A 139 38.24 12.59 26.46
CA ARG A 139 37.36 11.47 26.81
C ARG A 139 36.08 11.55 25.99
N LYS A 140 35.89 10.54 25.14
CA LYS A 140 34.66 10.21 24.41
C LYS A 140 34.22 11.17 23.31
N VAL A 141 34.61 12.45 23.34
CA VAL A 141 34.31 13.44 22.30
C VAL A 141 35.55 14.27 21.98
N ALA A 142 35.82 14.48 20.69
CA ALA A 142 36.91 15.32 20.21
C ALA A 142 36.52 16.04 18.91
N LEU A 143 37.19 17.16 18.63
CA LEU A 143 37.08 17.90 17.36
C LEU A 143 38.43 17.82 16.64
N LEU A 144 38.39 17.42 15.37
CA LEU A 144 39.57 17.18 14.54
C LEU A 144 39.55 18.06 13.30
N ASP A 145 40.73 18.43 12.82
CA ASP A 145 40.94 19.03 11.50
C ASP A 145 40.87 17.94 10.41
N VAL A 146 40.05 18.15 9.37
CA VAL A 146 39.81 17.17 8.28
C VAL A 146 41.00 17.07 7.32
N ALA A 147 41.88 18.06 7.27
CA ALA A 147 43.06 17.99 6.41
C ALA A 147 44.16 17.12 7.02
N THR A 148 44.32 17.14 8.35
CA THR A 148 45.49 16.59 9.04
C THR A 148 45.18 15.57 10.13
N GLY A 149 43.94 15.52 10.63
CA GLY A 149 43.59 14.76 11.83
C GLY A 149 44.11 15.38 13.13
N ALA A 150 44.63 16.62 13.07
CA ALA A 150 45.09 17.33 14.26
C ALA A 150 43.93 17.66 15.19
N LEU A 151 44.18 17.61 16.50
CA LEU A 151 43.19 17.97 17.51
C LEU A 151 42.96 19.49 17.50
N VAL A 152 41.72 19.92 17.39
CA VAL A 152 41.34 21.33 17.52
C VAL A 152 41.28 21.69 19.00
N THR A 153 42.34 22.32 19.51
CA THR A 153 42.57 22.51 20.96
C THR A 153 41.61 23.51 21.61
N SER A 154 41.00 24.42 20.84
CA SER A 154 39.97 25.35 21.33
C SER A 154 38.70 24.64 21.81
N PHE A 155 38.44 23.45 21.28
CA PHE A 155 37.36 22.58 21.76
C PHE A 155 37.89 21.67 22.85
N THR A 156 37.57 21.96 24.12
CA THR A 156 38.05 21.15 25.26
C THR A 156 37.15 19.95 25.56
N GLY A 157 35.84 20.17 25.56
CA GLY A 157 34.86 19.15 25.94
C GLY A 157 34.95 18.77 27.42
N PRO A 158 33.84 18.34 28.05
CA PRO A 158 33.89 17.77 29.38
C PRO A 158 34.39 16.32 29.34
N ALA A 159 34.91 15.82 30.46
CA ALA A 159 35.26 14.41 30.62
C ALA A 159 34.00 13.56 30.90
N PHE A 160 33.46 12.88 29.90
CA PHE A 160 32.37 11.92 30.09
C PHE A 160 32.87 10.63 30.78
N ASN A 161 32.06 10.07 31.68
CA ASN A 161 32.42 8.87 32.45
C ASN A 161 31.96 7.54 31.82
N GLY A 162 30.97 7.59 30.90
CA GLY A 162 30.53 6.48 30.07
C GLY A 162 30.83 6.74 28.60
N LEU A 163 30.74 5.73 27.74
CA LEU A 163 30.90 5.91 26.30
C LEU A 163 29.79 6.80 25.72
N VAL A 164 30.13 7.52 24.65
CA VAL A 164 29.19 8.31 23.86
C VAL A 164 28.88 7.51 22.60
N ASN A 165 27.61 7.15 22.40
CA ASN A 165 27.14 6.36 21.27
C ASN A 165 26.94 7.25 20.04
N ASP A 166 26.36 8.44 20.24
CA ASP A 166 25.99 9.31 19.13
C ASP A 166 26.05 10.81 19.48
N ILE A 167 26.21 11.64 18.46
CA ILE A 167 26.31 13.09 18.56
C ILE A 167 25.59 13.77 17.38
N ALA A 168 24.98 14.92 17.62
CA ALA A 168 24.32 15.72 16.58
C ALA A 168 24.63 17.21 16.74
N LEU A 169 24.87 17.91 15.63
CA LEU A 169 25.11 19.35 15.63
C LEU A 169 23.82 20.11 15.30
N VAL A 170 23.40 21.02 16.17
CA VAL A 170 22.24 21.90 15.97
C VAL A 170 22.63 23.35 16.30
N GLY A 171 22.68 24.20 15.27
CA GLY A 171 23.17 25.57 15.43
C GLY A 171 24.59 25.59 16.02
N ASN A 172 24.79 26.29 17.15
CA ASN A 172 26.08 26.32 17.87
C ASN A 172 26.14 25.32 19.04
N ARG A 173 25.35 24.24 18.99
CA ARG A 173 25.30 23.22 20.04
C ARG A 173 25.59 21.83 19.50
N LEU A 174 26.52 21.15 20.14
CA LEU A 174 26.73 19.72 19.96
C LEU A 174 25.89 18.98 21.01
N LEU A 175 24.87 18.26 20.55
CA LEU A 175 24.06 17.36 21.35
C LEU A 175 24.81 16.02 21.45
N VAL A 176 24.83 15.45 22.65
CA VAL A 176 25.65 14.28 22.99
C VAL A 176 24.77 13.25 23.68
N GLY A 177 24.82 12.01 23.19
CA GLY A 177 24.07 10.88 23.71
C GLY A 177 24.96 9.67 24.00
N GLY A 178 24.79 9.06 25.17
CA GLY A 178 25.42 7.78 25.50
C GLY A 178 25.09 7.30 26.91
N ILE A 179 25.79 6.27 27.37
CA ILE A 179 25.51 5.64 28.67
C ILE A 179 26.22 6.32 29.86
N PHE A 180 26.58 7.59 29.72
CA PHE A 180 27.24 8.35 30.77
C PHE A 180 26.26 8.84 31.83
N THR A 181 26.73 8.96 33.07
CA THR A 181 25.96 9.54 34.19
C THR A 181 26.47 10.91 34.62
N THR A 182 27.66 11.32 34.13
CA THR A 182 28.21 12.65 34.34
C THR A 182 28.89 13.19 33.08
N ALA A 183 28.77 14.50 32.86
CA ALA A 183 29.51 15.24 31.86
C ALA A 183 30.52 16.16 32.57
N GLY A 184 31.77 15.71 32.69
CA GLY A 184 32.77 16.28 33.59
C GLY A 184 32.69 15.63 34.97
N ASN A 185 33.67 15.93 35.83
CA ASN A 185 33.86 15.20 37.09
C ASN A 185 32.72 15.39 38.13
N SER A 186 31.79 16.33 37.93
CA SER A 186 30.80 16.71 38.95
C SER A 186 29.44 17.17 38.43
N ASN A 187 29.16 17.13 37.12
CA ASN A 187 27.85 17.57 36.58
C ASN A 187 27.01 16.34 36.19
N PRO A 188 25.95 16.00 36.94
CA PRO A 188 25.07 14.90 36.62
C PRO A 188 24.37 15.11 35.26
N ARG A 189 24.38 14.06 34.43
CA ARG A 189 23.67 14.01 33.15
C ARG A 189 23.23 12.57 32.91
N GLY A 190 21.92 12.32 32.80
CA GLY A 190 21.36 10.98 32.57
C GLY A 190 21.41 10.60 31.09
N GLY A 191 22.61 10.45 30.54
CA GLY A 191 22.85 9.99 29.17
C GLY A 191 22.65 11.01 28.04
N LEU A 192 22.14 12.21 28.33
CA LEU A 192 22.03 13.32 27.37
C LEU A 192 22.73 14.58 27.89
N ALA A 193 23.40 15.30 26.99
CA ALA A 193 24.03 16.58 27.27
C ALA A 193 24.12 17.46 26.02
N SER A 194 24.33 18.76 26.22
CA SER A 194 24.63 19.72 25.15
C SER A 194 25.89 20.51 25.49
N LEU A 195 26.72 20.70 24.47
CA LEU A 195 27.98 21.45 24.55
C LEU A 195 27.93 22.64 23.59
N ASN A 196 28.58 23.73 23.95
CA ASN A 196 28.94 24.76 22.99
C ASN A 196 29.80 24.12 21.89
N ALA A 197 29.37 24.22 20.64
CA ALA A 197 30.04 23.54 19.54
C ALA A 197 31.50 24.04 19.40
N THR A 198 31.76 25.33 19.49
CA THR A 198 33.12 25.86 19.29
C THR A 198 34.08 25.50 20.43
N THR A 199 33.64 25.61 21.70
CA THR A 199 34.55 25.51 22.87
C THR A 199 34.46 24.17 23.60
N GLY A 200 33.39 23.42 23.40
CA GLY A 200 33.08 22.21 24.15
C GLY A 200 32.64 22.46 25.59
N ALA A 201 32.33 23.72 25.96
CA ALA A 201 31.78 24.03 27.27
C ALA A 201 30.40 23.39 27.45
N LEU A 202 30.19 22.65 28.54
CA LEU A 202 28.90 22.07 28.91
C LEU A 202 27.90 23.19 29.22
N ASP A 203 26.68 23.12 28.67
CA ASP A 203 25.60 24.03 28.98
C ASP A 203 24.37 23.30 29.58
N SER A 204 23.25 24.04 29.72
CA SER A 204 21.99 23.56 30.29
C SER A 204 20.87 23.46 29.26
N TYR A 205 21.20 23.39 27.96
CA TYR A 205 20.19 23.34 26.91
C TYR A 205 19.46 22.00 26.86
N LEU A 206 20.21 20.89 26.87
CA LEU A 206 19.70 19.53 26.88
C LEU A 206 20.09 18.88 28.21
N THR A 207 19.12 18.78 29.11
CA THR A 207 19.30 18.22 30.47
C THR A 207 18.36 17.08 30.79
N THR A 208 17.54 16.63 29.83
CA THR A 208 16.61 15.52 30.00
C THR A 208 17.34 14.29 30.54
N ALA A 209 16.85 13.76 31.67
CA ALA A 209 17.44 12.61 32.32
C ALA A 209 16.78 11.32 31.84
N LEU A 210 17.54 10.49 31.14
CA LEU A 210 17.14 9.13 30.80
C LEU A 210 17.46 8.19 31.96
N THR A 211 16.48 7.40 32.38
CA THR A 211 16.57 6.57 33.58
C THR A 211 15.85 5.24 33.40
N GLU A 212 16.20 4.28 34.26
CA GLU A 212 15.68 2.91 34.30
C GLU A 212 15.99 2.10 33.02
N HIS A 213 16.07 0.78 33.15
CA HIS A 213 16.34 -0.11 32.02
C HIS A 213 15.04 -0.49 31.33
N HIS A 214 15.10 -0.72 30.01
CA HIS A 214 13.98 -1.29 29.28
C HIS A 214 13.74 -2.77 29.68
N ASN A 215 14.75 -3.62 29.45
CA ASN A 215 14.63 -5.07 29.62
C ASN A 215 14.95 -5.60 31.03
N TYR A 216 15.69 -4.85 31.86
CA TYR A 216 16.05 -5.26 33.22
C TYR A 216 15.09 -4.71 34.28
N ASP A 217 14.44 -5.60 35.03
CA ASP A 217 13.51 -5.24 36.12
C ASP A 217 14.13 -5.23 37.52
N GLY A 218 15.45 -5.27 37.62
CA GLY A 218 16.15 -5.42 38.91
C GLY A 218 16.39 -6.87 39.33
N VAL A 219 15.81 -7.85 38.61
CA VAL A 219 15.99 -9.28 38.88
C VAL A 219 16.50 -10.01 37.65
N SER A 220 15.89 -9.74 36.49
CA SER A 220 16.12 -10.49 35.26
C SER A 220 16.20 -9.57 34.04
N GLY A 221 17.04 -9.96 33.08
CA GLY A 221 17.19 -9.30 31.79
C GLY A 221 18.54 -8.64 31.60
N SER A 222 18.83 -8.27 30.36
CA SER A 222 20.09 -7.62 30.02
C SER A 222 20.17 -6.23 30.69
N ASN A 223 21.28 -5.98 31.38
CA ASN A 223 21.49 -4.88 32.33
C ASN A 223 22.71 -4.00 31.97
N ALA A 224 22.89 -3.70 30.69
CA ALA A 224 23.87 -2.71 30.23
C ALA A 224 23.42 -1.29 30.60
N GLY A 225 24.33 -0.32 30.44
CA GLY A 225 24.11 1.08 30.82
C GLY A 225 22.84 1.68 30.22
N VAL A 226 22.19 2.54 31.00
CA VAL A 226 21.01 3.31 30.57
C VAL A 226 21.48 4.52 29.76
N GLY A 227 20.86 4.75 28.60
CA GLY A 227 21.19 5.87 27.73
C GLY A 227 20.70 5.67 26.29
N PRO A 228 20.90 6.67 25.44
CA PRO A 228 20.55 6.61 24.04
C PRO A 228 21.57 5.80 23.23
N GLU A 229 21.07 5.15 22.19
CA GLU A 229 21.83 4.48 21.14
C GLU A 229 22.04 5.41 19.95
N LYS A 230 20.99 6.11 19.50
CA LYS A 230 21.02 7.03 18.36
C LYS A 230 20.22 8.31 18.63
N LEU A 231 20.67 9.40 18.01
CA LEU A 231 20.06 10.73 18.02
C LEU A 231 19.73 11.13 16.59
N ALA A 232 18.47 11.45 16.30
CA ALA A 232 18.08 12.02 15.01
C ALA A 232 17.46 13.39 15.20
N VAL A 233 18.08 14.41 14.61
CA VAL A 233 17.54 15.77 14.54
C VAL A 233 16.77 15.92 13.22
N SER A 234 15.58 16.51 13.26
CA SER A 234 14.84 16.85 12.05
C SER A 234 15.64 17.82 11.17
N PRO A 235 15.59 17.72 9.83
CA PRO A 235 16.32 18.63 8.94
C PRO A 235 16.06 20.12 9.18
N ASP A 236 14.87 20.49 9.67
CA ASP A 236 14.51 21.86 10.06
C ASP A 236 15.13 22.32 11.41
N GLY A 237 15.80 21.43 12.13
CA GLY A 237 16.47 21.70 13.40
C GLY A 237 15.56 21.91 14.60
N THR A 238 14.27 21.59 14.48
CA THR A 238 13.26 21.89 15.52
C THR A 238 12.92 20.71 16.42
N THR A 239 13.23 19.49 16.01
CA THR A 239 12.87 18.26 16.72
C THR A 239 14.09 17.37 16.87
N LEU A 240 14.21 16.72 18.02
CA LEU A 240 15.13 15.62 18.26
C LEU A 240 14.33 14.38 18.66
N VAL A 241 14.62 13.24 18.04
CA VAL A 241 14.15 11.93 18.50
C VAL A 241 15.34 11.13 19.00
N VAL A 242 15.18 10.56 20.18
CA VAL A 242 16.20 9.80 20.90
C VAL A 242 15.69 8.39 21.08
N ILE A 243 16.49 7.39 20.68
CA ILE A 243 16.18 5.97 20.87
C ILE A 243 17.28 5.29 21.68
N GLY A 244 16.97 4.24 22.46
CA GLY A 244 17.99 3.46 23.17
C GLY A 244 17.49 2.65 24.36
N ASN A 245 18.41 2.31 25.27
CA ASN A 245 18.10 1.56 26.49
C ASN A 245 17.73 2.52 27.63
N PHE A 246 16.47 2.89 27.71
CA PHE A 246 15.90 3.63 28.83
C PHE A 246 14.41 3.37 28.94
N LYS A 247 13.84 3.56 30.13
CA LYS A 247 12.38 3.44 30.33
C LYS A 247 11.70 4.79 30.52
N LYS A 248 12.42 5.76 31.07
CA LYS A 248 11.86 7.08 31.41
C LYS A 248 12.74 8.22 30.95
N ALA A 249 12.09 9.29 30.53
CA ALA A 249 12.68 10.61 30.31
C ALA A 249 12.08 11.60 31.33
N ASP A 250 12.91 12.26 32.12
CA ASP A 250 12.50 13.18 33.19
C ASP A 250 11.46 12.59 34.15
N GLY A 251 11.58 11.29 34.42
CA GLY A 251 10.68 10.53 35.31
C GLY A 251 9.35 10.09 34.69
N VAL A 252 9.08 10.46 33.43
CA VAL A 252 7.87 10.07 32.67
C VAL A 252 8.18 8.89 31.76
N LEU A 253 7.22 7.95 31.63
CA LEU A 253 7.37 6.76 30.78
C LEU A 253 7.53 7.13 29.31
N HIS A 254 8.70 6.82 28.77
CA HIS A 254 9.09 6.96 27.36
C HIS A 254 9.98 5.76 27.07
N ASP A 255 9.36 4.59 26.88
CA ASP A 255 10.09 3.33 26.87
C ASP A 255 10.85 3.18 25.54
N GLN A 256 12.18 3.26 25.63
CA GLN A 256 13.16 3.21 24.54
C GLN A 256 13.13 4.34 23.50
N ILE A 257 12.13 5.22 23.51
CA ILE A 257 12.03 6.34 22.56
C ILE A 257 11.43 7.58 23.23
N VAL A 258 12.05 8.75 23.01
CA VAL A 258 11.52 10.05 23.42
C VAL A 258 11.71 11.07 22.31
N LYS A 259 10.71 11.92 22.10
CA LYS A 259 10.76 13.08 21.20
C LYS A 259 10.93 14.35 22.03
N LEU A 260 11.80 15.24 21.58
CA LEU A 260 12.16 16.49 22.22
C LEU A 260 11.96 17.65 21.23
N ASP A 261 11.33 18.73 21.69
CA ASP A 261 11.27 19.99 20.97
C ASP A 261 12.56 20.79 21.23
N LEU A 262 13.25 21.19 20.16
CA LEU A 262 14.48 21.97 20.19
C LEU A 262 14.15 23.46 20.17
N GLY A 263 13.71 23.98 21.31
CA GLY A 263 13.42 25.40 21.49
C GLY A 263 14.68 26.28 21.39
N ALA A 264 14.52 27.60 21.43
CA ALA A 264 15.65 28.53 21.33
C ALA A 264 16.65 28.40 22.50
N THR A 265 16.14 28.26 23.73
CA THR A 265 16.94 28.30 24.97
C THR A 265 17.02 26.99 25.74
N ALA A 266 16.13 26.03 25.47
CA ALA A 266 16.13 24.70 26.06
C ALA A 266 15.52 23.68 25.11
N ALA A 267 15.92 22.42 25.23
CA ALA A 267 15.23 21.27 24.68
C ALA A 267 14.24 20.72 25.72
N THR A 268 13.01 20.39 25.30
CA THR A 268 11.94 19.92 26.21
C THR A 268 11.26 18.68 25.66
N VAL A 269 10.80 17.78 26.54
CA VAL A 269 10.00 16.61 26.12
C VAL A 269 8.73 17.08 25.40
N ALA A 270 8.57 16.62 24.16
CA ALA A 270 7.43 16.95 23.32
C ALA A 270 6.18 16.19 23.77
N ASP A 271 4.98 16.70 23.42
CA ASP A 271 3.72 15.96 23.59
C ASP A 271 3.59 14.85 22.55
N TRP A 272 4.37 13.78 22.71
CA TRP A 272 4.38 12.62 21.85
C TRP A 272 4.85 11.40 22.64
N ASN A 273 4.09 10.29 22.57
CA ASN A 273 4.53 9.03 23.19
C ASN A 273 3.93 7.83 22.46
N THR A 274 4.57 6.66 22.55
CA THR A 274 4.06 5.40 22.03
C THR A 274 4.34 4.24 22.99
N SER A 275 3.41 3.30 23.08
CA SER A 275 3.60 2.04 23.82
C SER A 275 4.16 0.90 22.95
N ARG A 276 4.30 1.13 21.63
CA ARG A 276 4.64 0.08 20.66
C ARG A 276 6.05 -0.49 20.84
N TYR A 277 6.94 0.23 21.52
CA TYR A 277 8.29 -0.22 21.88
C TYR A 277 8.43 -0.72 23.34
N THR A 278 7.34 -0.75 24.12
CA THR A 278 7.34 -1.29 25.49
C THR A 278 7.50 -2.82 25.57
N PRO A 279 7.00 -3.64 24.62
CA PRO A 279 7.20 -5.09 24.69
C PRO A 279 8.68 -5.46 24.69
N ARG A 280 9.03 -6.44 25.53
CA ARG A 280 10.38 -6.99 25.65
C ARG A 280 10.71 -7.86 24.42
N CYS A 281 11.74 -7.50 23.66
CA CYS A 281 12.24 -8.29 22.53
C CYS A 281 13.55 -8.99 22.90
N LYS A 282 13.53 -10.34 22.93
CA LYS A 282 14.72 -11.18 23.18
C LYS A 282 15.57 -10.63 24.35
N TRP A 283 14.87 -10.35 25.45
CA TRP A 283 15.32 -9.55 26.60
C TRP A 283 16.53 -10.09 27.38
N GLN A 284 16.94 -11.34 27.10
CA GLN A 284 18.15 -11.96 27.65
C GLN A 284 19.38 -11.70 26.78
N ALA A 285 19.21 -11.30 25.52
CA ALA A 285 20.29 -11.06 24.57
C ALA A 285 20.52 -9.58 24.31
N PHE A 286 19.47 -8.75 24.37
CA PHE A 286 19.55 -7.32 24.07
C PHE A 286 19.03 -6.48 25.25
N ASP A 287 19.78 -5.45 25.62
CA ASP A 287 19.36 -4.44 26.61
C ASP A 287 18.25 -3.56 26.04
N SER A 288 18.44 -3.15 24.78
CA SER A 288 17.47 -2.47 23.93
C SER A 288 17.56 -3.05 22.53
N TYR A 289 16.42 -3.09 21.86
CA TYR A 289 16.32 -3.55 20.48
C TYR A 289 16.23 -2.41 19.46
N MET A 290 16.35 -1.16 19.91
CA MET A 290 16.49 0.01 19.05
C MET A 290 17.84 0.01 18.36
N ARG A 291 17.90 0.32 17.06
CA ARG A 291 19.17 0.31 16.32
C ARG A 291 19.45 1.63 15.62
N ASP A 292 18.52 2.12 14.82
CA ASP A 292 18.75 3.36 14.07
C ASP A 292 17.47 4.12 13.76
N ILE A 293 17.64 5.41 13.45
CA ILE A 293 16.57 6.35 13.17
C ILE A 293 17.01 7.39 12.14
N ALA A 294 16.14 7.69 11.18
CA ALA A 294 16.37 8.77 10.21
C ALA A 294 15.09 9.55 9.93
N PHE A 295 15.23 10.87 9.81
CA PHE A 295 14.16 11.77 9.37
C PHE A 295 14.06 11.83 7.85
N ALA A 296 12.85 12.02 7.35
CA ALA A 296 12.60 12.45 5.99
C ALA A 296 13.27 13.81 5.72
N PRO A 297 13.80 14.06 4.51
CA PRO A 297 14.43 15.34 4.17
C PRO A 297 13.56 16.58 4.39
N ASP A 298 12.24 16.44 4.28
CA ASP A 298 11.26 17.51 4.50
C ASP A 298 10.79 17.62 5.96
N SER A 299 11.39 16.85 6.88
CA SER A 299 11.01 16.74 8.31
C SER A 299 9.61 16.21 8.59
N SER A 300 8.87 15.72 7.57
CA SER A 300 7.46 15.36 7.73
C SER A 300 7.25 14.05 8.50
N TYR A 301 8.20 13.12 8.44
CA TYR A 301 8.19 11.86 9.18
C TYR A 301 9.60 11.42 9.58
N PHE A 302 9.67 10.40 10.45
CA PHE A 302 10.90 9.66 10.72
C PHE A 302 10.64 8.15 10.69
N VAL A 303 11.69 7.38 10.44
CA VAL A 303 11.67 5.91 10.44
C VAL A 303 12.61 5.39 11.50
N VAL A 304 12.16 4.39 12.25
CA VAL A 304 12.95 3.68 13.26
C VAL A 304 13.09 2.24 12.83
N VAL A 305 14.29 1.69 12.99
CA VAL A 305 14.59 0.28 12.72
C VAL A 305 15.09 -0.45 13.97
N THR A 306 14.77 -1.74 14.06
CA THR A 306 14.98 -2.54 15.25
C THR A 306 15.54 -3.95 14.98
N THR A 307 16.06 -4.55 16.05
CA THR A 307 16.47 -5.97 16.13
C THR A 307 15.50 -6.79 17.00
N GLY A 308 15.82 -8.05 17.28
CA GLY A 308 15.14 -8.86 18.27
C GLY A 308 14.94 -10.30 17.83
N SER A 309 13.68 -10.71 17.88
CA SER A 309 13.19 -12.04 17.52
C SER A 309 11.72 -11.90 17.12
N PRO A 310 11.11 -12.83 16.34
CA PRO A 310 9.76 -12.66 15.82
C PRO A 310 8.71 -12.84 16.94
N TYR A 311 8.29 -11.73 17.53
CA TYR A 311 7.18 -11.67 18.48
C TYR A 311 5.99 -10.94 17.84
N GLY A 312 4.91 -11.68 17.58
CA GLY A 312 3.71 -11.12 16.94
C GLY A 312 3.17 -9.89 17.66
N GLY A 313 2.79 -8.86 16.90
CA GLY A 313 2.19 -7.63 17.41
C GLY A 313 3.16 -6.61 18.02
N THR A 314 4.46 -6.90 18.05
CA THR A 314 5.52 -6.02 18.55
C THR A 314 6.20 -5.25 17.40
N LEU A 315 7.14 -4.36 17.73
CA LEU A 315 8.07 -3.75 16.75
C LEU A 315 9.50 -4.31 16.88
N CYS A 316 9.65 -5.57 17.29
CA CYS A 316 10.93 -6.27 17.14
C CYS A 316 11.18 -6.56 15.65
N ASP A 317 12.44 -6.51 15.21
CA ASP A 317 12.84 -6.85 13.83
C ASP A 317 11.98 -6.16 12.74
N ALA A 318 11.77 -4.86 12.92
CA ALA A 318 10.84 -4.08 12.11
C ALA A 318 11.42 -2.72 11.71
N ALA A 319 10.98 -2.22 10.57
CA ALA A 319 11.08 -0.82 10.18
C ALA A 319 9.70 -0.16 10.34
N ALA A 320 9.62 0.97 11.05
CA ALA A 320 8.35 1.64 11.33
C ALA A 320 8.43 3.14 11.07
N ARG A 321 7.47 3.68 10.32
CA ARG A 321 7.34 5.12 10.02
C ARG A 321 6.41 5.82 10.99
N TRP A 322 6.79 7.01 11.40
CA TRP A 322 6.07 7.86 12.36
C TRP A 322 5.91 9.27 11.80
N GLU A 323 4.70 9.80 11.82
CA GLU A 323 4.44 11.19 11.40
C GLU A 323 5.04 12.15 12.43
N ALA A 324 5.94 13.03 11.99
CA ALA A 324 6.71 13.88 12.88
C ALA A 324 5.83 14.94 13.57
N ALA A 325 4.78 15.40 12.90
CA ALA A 325 3.84 16.39 13.44
C ALA A 325 2.79 15.81 14.39
N ALA A 326 2.71 14.49 14.56
CA ALA A 326 1.75 13.88 15.46
C ALA A 326 2.00 14.30 16.92
N THR A 327 0.92 14.37 17.71
CA THR A 327 0.98 14.70 19.14
C THR A 327 0.01 13.85 19.96
N GLY A 328 0.28 13.74 21.26
CA GLY A 328 -0.54 13.02 22.22
C GLY A 328 -0.01 11.62 22.57
N PRO A 329 -0.72 10.89 23.43
CA PRO A 329 -0.32 9.56 23.90
C PRO A 329 -0.61 8.46 22.87
N ASP A 330 0.13 7.35 23.00
CA ASP A 330 -0.07 6.10 22.25
C ASP A 330 -0.14 6.23 20.72
N GLN A 331 0.78 7.03 20.18
CA GLN A 331 0.97 7.16 18.74
C GLN A 331 1.18 5.78 18.10
N GLN A 332 0.64 5.62 16.89
CA GLN A 332 0.79 4.42 16.08
C GLN A 332 1.65 4.72 14.86
N PRO A 333 2.47 3.75 14.41
CA PRO A 333 3.21 3.90 13.16
C PRO A 333 2.24 3.94 11.98
N THR A 334 2.58 4.71 10.94
CA THR A 334 1.80 4.78 9.70
C THR A 334 1.84 3.46 8.94
N TRP A 335 3.02 2.84 8.90
CA TRP A 335 3.23 1.50 8.38
C TRP A 335 4.36 0.83 9.16
N VAL A 336 4.39 -0.50 9.08
CA VAL A 336 5.45 -1.34 9.65
C VAL A 336 5.82 -2.39 8.61
N ASP A 337 7.11 -2.48 8.27
CA ASP A 337 7.65 -3.59 7.49
C ASP A 337 8.41 -4.55 8.42
N TYR A 338 8.02 -5.82 8.36
CA TYR A 338 8.57 -6.88 9.20
C TYR A 338 9.47 -7.79 8.38
N THR A 339 10.63 -8.14 8.93
CA THR A 339 11.54 -9.11 8.31
C THR A 339 11.11 -10.56 8.53
N GLY A 340 10.26 -10.78 9.55
CA GLY A 340 9.86 -12.11 10.03
C GLY A 340 10.90 -12.76 10.95
N GLY A 341 11.72 -11.96 11.66
CA GLY A 341 12.60 -12.45 12.73
C GLY A 341 14.10 -12.14 12.57
N ASP A 342 14.46 -11.34 11.56
CA ASP A 342 15.83 -10.89 11.35
C ASP A 342 16.02 -9.39 11.63
N THR A 343 17.25 -9.05 11.97
CA THR A 343 17.62 -7.72 12.43
C THR A 343 17.78 -6.68 11.32
N PHE A 344 17.17 -5.51 11.52
CA PHE A 344 17.63 -4.27 10.91
C PHE A 344 18.68 -3.60 11.81
N LEU A 345 19.64 -2.90 11.20
CA LEU A 345 20.70 -2.18 11.89
C LEU A 345 20.83 -0.71 11.49
N SER A 346 20.45 -0.35 10.27
CA SER A 346 20.59 1.02 9.76
C SER A 346 19.43 1.45 8.87
N VAL A 347 19.18 2.77 8.85
CA VAL A 347 18.16 3.39 8.00
C VAL A 347 18.64 4.73 7.47
N GLY A 348 18.41 4.98 6.18
CA GLY A 348 18.65 6.28 5.55
C GLY A 348 17.44 6.69 4.72
N VAL A 349 17.05 7.97 4.76
CA VAL A 349 15.85 8.45 4.06
C VAL A 349 16.21 9.48 3.00
N SER A 350 15.63 9.30 1.82
CA SER A 350 15.64 10.24 0.71
C SER A 350 14.20 10.59 0.33
N GLU A 351 14.02 11.52 -0.61
CA GLU A 351 12.72 11.92 -1.14
C GLU A 351 12.00 10.78 -1.86
N GLN A 352 12.74 9.79 -2.39
CA GLN A 352 12.17 8.69 -3.18
C GLN A 352 12.11 7.35 -2.42
N ALA A 353 12.91 7.18 -1.38
CA ALA A 353 13.10 5.87 -0.74
C ALA A 353 13.54 5.96 0.72
N VAL A 354 13.09 4.99 1.51
CA VAL A 354 13.66 4.64 2.81
C VAL A 354 14.61 3.45 2.60
N TYR A 355 15.91 3.69 2.63
CA TYR A 355 16.91 2.63 2.57
C TYR A 355 17.05 1.96 3.93
N VAL A 356 17.10 0.63 3.93
CA VAL A 356 17.23 -0.17 5.16
C VAL A 356 18.33 -1.22 5.00
N GLY A 357 19.14 -1.34 6.05
CA GLY A 357 20.30 -2.22 6.11
C GLY A 357 20.28 -3.09 7.37
N GLY A 358 20.81 -4.30 7.26
CA GLY A 358 20.93 -5.18 8.42
C GLY A 358 21.37 -6.59 8.05
N HIS A 359 20.76 -7.57 8.71
CA HIS A 359 20.97 -9.01 8.60
C HIS A 359 19.68 -9.73 8.21
N PHE A 360 18.82 -9.10 7.42
CA PHE A 360 17.53 -9.69 7.03
C PHE A 360 17.58 -10.53 5.76
N ARG A 361 16.67 -11.51 5.70
CA ARG A 361 16.38 -12.37 4.55
C ARG A 361 15.20 -11.89 3.72
N TRP A 362 14.16 -11.42 4.41
CA TRP A 362 12.90 -11.03 3.78
C TRP A 362 12.41 -9.71 4.34
N LEU A 363 11.50 -9.10 3.61
CA LEU A 363 10.68 -7.95 3.99
C LEU A 363 9.20 -8.27 3.72
N ASN A 364 8.28 -7.43 4.21
CA ASN A 364 6.83 -7.65 4.12
C ASN A 364 6.40 -9.04 4.66
N ASN A 365 7.01 -9.47 5.77
CA ASN A 365 6.90 -10.82 6.31
C ASN A 365 6.30 -10.82 7.73
N SER A 366 5.14 -10.17 7.89
CA SER A 366 4.47 -9.92 9.18
C SER A 366 4.09 -11.18 9.99
N THR A 367 3.98 -12.33 9.32
CA THR A 367 3.61 -13.61 9.93
C THR A 367 4.75 -14.63 9.95
N GLY A 368 5.94 -14.23 9.47
CA GLY A 368 7.14 -15.06 9.44
C GLY A 368 7.81 -15.19 10.79
N ALA A 369 8.51 -16.32 10.98
CA ALA A 369 9.39 -16.57 12.11
C ALA A 369 10.61 -17.37 11.63
N ASP A 370 11.66 -16.66 11.23
CA ASP A 370 12.85 -17.19 10.55
C ASP A 370 12.54 -17.96 9.26
N ASN A 371 11.41 -17.66 8.63
CA ASN A 371 10.96 -18.22 7.37
C ASN A 371 10.06 -17.25 6.59
N ALA A 372 10.02 -17.41 5.27
CA ALA A 372 9.10 -16.66 4.41
C ALA A 372 7.65 -17.14 4.60
N ARG A 373 6.72 -16.18 4.72
CA ARG A 373 5.27 -16.41 4.71
C ARG A 373 4.59 -15.57 3.63
N ALA A 374 3.29 -15.79 3.43
CA ALA A 374 2.54 -15.17 2.34
C ALA A 374 2.76 -13.64 2.29
N GLY A 375 3.26 -13.14 1.16
CA GLY A 375 3.62 -11.74 0.95
C GLY A 375 5.10 -11.43 1.15
N ALA A 376 5.87 -12.31 1.80
CA ALA A 376 7.29 -12.11 2.04
C ALA A 376 8.07 -11.99 0.73
N VAL A 377 8.97 -11.01 0.70
CA VAL A 377 9.80 -10.69 -0.47
C VAL A 377 11.26 -10.87 -0.09
N GLY A 378 12.00 -11.66 -0.87
CA GLY A 378 13.44 -11.89 -0.69
C GLY A 378 14.25 -10.60 -0.81
N ARG A 379 15.01 -10.26 0.24
CA ARG A 379 15.94 -9.13 0.27
C ARG A 379 17.14 -9.49 1.11
N ALA A 380 18.29 -9.61 0.45
CA ALA A 380 19.53 -9.97 1.13
C ALA A 380 20.16 -8.75 1.81
N SER A 381 19.72 -8.45 3.03
CA SER A 381 20.36 -7.51 3.98
C SER A 381 20.46 -6.02 3.58
N ILE A 382 20.08 -5.65 2.35
CA ILE A 382 20.01 -4.27 1.84
C ILE A 382 18.76 -4.15 0.98
N ALA A 383 17.93 -3.15 1.24
CA ALA A 383 16.73 -2.88 0.47
C ALA A 383 16.36 -1.39 0.48
N ALA A 384 15.38 -1.03 -0.36
CA ALA A 384 14.68 0.24 -0.31
C ALA A 384 13.19 -0.02 -0.09
N LEU A 385 12.56 0.75 0.79
CA LEU A 385 11.12 0.74 1.04
C LEU A 385 10.50 1.99 0.42
N ASP A 386 9.27 1.84 -0.06
CA ASP A 386 8.42 2.93 -0.49
C ASP A 386 8.07 3.80 0.74
N PRO A 387 8.44 5.10 0.77
CA PRO A 387 8.16 5.99 1.89
C PRO A 387 6.69 6.01 2.34
N ARG A 388 5.75 5.79 1.42
CA ARG A 388 4.31 5.87 1.70
C ARG A 388 3.75 4.56 2.25
N THR A 389 4.26 3.42 1.80
CA THR A 389 3.63 2.11 2.08
C THR A 389 4.47 1.20 2.96
N GLY A 390 5.78 1.48 3.08
CA GLY A 390 6.74 0.60 3.74
C GLY A 390 7.09 -0.64 2.92
N LEU A 391 6.47 -0.86 1.76
CA LEU A 391 6.71 -2.05 0.96
C LEU A 391 8.02 -1.96 0.17
N PRO A 392 8.70 -3.09 -0.10
CA PRO A 392 9.95 -3.09 -0.85
C PRO A 392 9.78 -2.54 -2.27
N LEU A 393 10.60 -1.55 -2.63
CA LEU A 393 10.78 -1.08 -4.00
C LEU A 393 11.56 -2.12 -4.83
N SER A 394 11.63 -1.93 -6.15
CA SER A 394 12.30 -2.85 -7.08
C SER A 394 13.82 -2.87 -6.92
N TRP A 395 14.40 -1.88 -6.23
CA TRP A 395 15.83 -1.82 -5.97
C TRP A 395 16.27 -2.90 -4.97
N ASN A 396 17.02 -3.89 -5.46
CA ASN A 396 17.46 -5.07 -4.71
C ASN A 396 18.92 -5.43 -5.04
N PRO A 397 19.92 -4.63 -4.62
CA PRO A 397 21.32 -4.99 -4.83
C PRO A 397 21.75 -6.21 -4.01
N GLY A 398 21.15 -6.35 -2.82
CA GLY A 398 21.46 -7.36 -1.81
C GLY A 398 22.94 -7.47 -1.43
N ARG A 399 23.24 -8.43 -0.56
CA ARG A 399 24.59 -8.76 -0.11
C ARG A 399 24.66 -10.20 0.37
N HIS A 400 25.72 -10.90 -0.02
CA HIS A 400 26.05 -12.23 0.49
C HIS A 400 27.58 -12.44 0.52
N PRO A 401 28.15 -12.97 1.62
CA PRO A 401 27.46 -13.45 2.83
C PRO A 401 26.87 -12.30 3.65
N ARG A 402 25.93 -12.62 4.57
CA ARG A 402 25.25 -11.59 5.36
C ARG A 402 26.15 -10.98 6.45
N GLY A 403 26.99 -11.77 7.12
CA GLY A 403 27.77 -11.27 8.27
C GLY A 403 26.88 -10.75 9.41
N VAL A 404 27.37 -9.81 10.20
CA VAL A 404 26.60 -9.11 11.24
C VAL A 404 25.57 -8.17 10.60
N GLY A 405 25.92 -7.44 9.52
CA GLY A 405 24.94 -6.63 8.83
C GLY A 405 25.47 -5.39 8.11
N ALA A 406 24.55 -4.64 7.49
CA ALA A 406 24.80 -3.25 7.09
C ALA A 406 24.46 -2.32 8.26
N THR A 407 25.49 -1.80 8.92
CA THR A 407 25.43 -1.09 10.22
C THR A 407 25.27 0.41 10.11
N GLU A 408 25.52 1.00 8.94
CA GLU A 408 25.43 2.44 8.73
C GLU A 408 24.95 2.76 7.31
N MET A 409 24.10 3.78 7.19
CA MET A 409 23.59 4.30 5.91
C MET A 409 23.64 5.83 5.88
N LEU A 410 24.47 6.37 4.99
CA LEU A 410 24.53 7.82 4.77
C LEU A 410 23.98 8.17 3.38
N VAL A 411 22.83 8.84 3.35
CA VAL A 411 22.26 9.43 2.14
C VAL A 411 22.93 10.79 1.89
N THR A 412 23.47 10.97 0.69
CA THR A 412 24.13 12.21 0.23
C THR A 412 23.48 12.68 -1.06
N PRO A 413 23.67 13.95 -1.48
CA PRO A 413 23.16 14.43 -2.77
C PRO A 413 23.64 13.63 -3.99
N THR A 414 24.76 12.92 -3.85
CA THR A 414 25.35 12.13 -4.94
C THR A 414 24.98 10.66 -4.93
N GLY A 415 24.36 10.15 -3.87
CA GLY A 415 24.04 8.74 -3.69
C GLY A 415 24.06 8.27 -2.24
N LEU A 416 24.14 6.96 -2.04
CA LEU A 416 24.05 6.29 -0.75
C LEU A 416 25.37 5.60 -0.40
N TRP A 417 25.93 5.90 0.77
CA TRP A 417 27.00 5.12 1.38
C TRP A 417 26.43 4.08 2.32
N ILE A 418 27.00 2.89 2.32
CA ILE A 418 26.67 1.79 3.24
C ILE A 418 27.96 1.30 3.90
N GLY A 419 27.94 1.24 5.23
CA GLY A 419 28.95 0.59 6.07
C GLY A 419 28.49 -0.77 6.59
N GLY A 420 29.44 -1.64 6.91
CA GLY A 420 29.14 -2.97 7.45
C GLY A 420 30.40 -3.73 7.85
N ASP A 421 30.28 -5.05 7.92
CA ASP A 421 31.35 -5.97 8.36
C ASP A 421 31.77 -6.98 7.29
N THR A 422 31.24 -6.85 6.08
CA THR A 422 31.38 -7.84 5.00
C THR A 422 31.94 -7.23 3.72
N SER A 423 32.40 -8.11 2.82
CA SER A 423 33.24 -7.74 1.68
C SER A 423 32.51 -7.61 0.34
N TRP A 424 31.23 -7.93 0.27
CA TRP A 424 30.54 -8.16 -1.00
C TRP A 424 29.20 -7.44 -1.07
N ILE A 425 28.87 -6.94 -2.25
CA ILE A 425 27.52 -6.55 -2.67
C ILE A 425 27.06 -7.50 -3.76
N GLY A 426 25.77 -7.84 -3.74
CA GLY A 426 25.23 -8.97 -4.52
C GLY A 426 25.69 -10.32 -3.96
N ASN A 427 25.49 -11.38 -4.74
CA ASN A 427 25.99 -12.72 -4.47
C ASN A 427 27.43 -12.85 -4.99
N PHE A 428 28.41 -12.43 -4.17
CA PHE A 428 29.84 -12.36 -4.52
C PHE A 428 30.15 -11.58 -5.82
N GLN A 429 29.31 -10.62 -6.18
CA GLN A 429 29.40 -9.94 -7.48
C GLN A 429 30.35 -8.74 -7.45
N TYR A 430 30.23 -7.89 -6.43
CA TYR A 430 31.01 -6.67 -6.32
C TYR A 430 31.74 -6.63 -4.99
N ARG A 431 33.06 -6.86 -5.04
CA ARG A 431 33.90 -6.77 -3.83
C ARG A 431 34.01 -5.32 -3.36
N ARG A 432 33.44 -5.01 -2.21
CA ARG A 432 33.46 -3.73 -1.50
C ARG A 432 33.74 -4.04 -0.04
N GLU A 433 34.99 -3.92 0.37
CA GLU A 433 35.42 -4.30 1.72
C GLU A 433 34.86 -3.32 2.74
N ARG A 434 33.74 -3.71 3.37
CA ARG A 434 33.04 -3.05 4.50
C ARG A 434 32.47 -1.66 4.25
N ILE A 435 32.77 -1.05 3.10
CA ILE A 435 32.18 0.22 2.67
C ILE A 435 31.87 0.24 1.17
N ALA A 436 30.63 0.59 0.83
CA ALA A 436 30.14 0.68 -0.54
C ALA A 436 29.43 2.00 -0.81
N PHE A 437 29.55 2.52 -2.03
CA PHE A 437 28.80 3.69 -2.50
C PHE A 437 27.92 3.32 -3.67
N PHE A 438 26.65 3.66 -3.61
CA PHE A 438 25.66 3.49 -4.67
C PHE A 438 25.34 4.87 -5.26
N PRO A 439 25.82 5.18 -6.48
CA PRO A 439 25.60 6.49 -7.08
C PRO A 439 24.12 6.73 -7.39
N LEU A 440 23.66 7.96 -7.19
CA LEU A 440 22.36 8.42 -7.69
C LEU A 440 22.36 8.50 -9.22
N ALA A 441 23.48 8.91 -9.82
CA ALA A 441 23.64 8.95 -11.26
C ALA A 441 23.48 7.55 -11.88
N GLY A 442 22.54 7.42 -12.82
CA GLY A 442 22.17 6.14 -13.42
C GLY A 442 21.21 5.29 -12.57
N GLY A 443 20.69 5.86 -11.47
CA GLY A 443 19.55 5.32 -10.73
C GLY A 443 18.24 5.44 -11.50
N ALA A 444 17.17 4.89 -10.92
CA ALA A 444 15.84 4.86 -11.54
C ALA A 444 14.79 5.46 -10.59
N ALA A 445 13.91 6.32 -11.11
CA ALA A 445 12.77 6.81 -10.36
C ALA A 445 11.81 5.66 -10.04
N PRO A 446 11.22 5.62 -8.82
CA PRO A 446 10.12 4.71 -8.55
C PRO A 446 8.98 4.93 -9.54
N HIS A 447 8.19 3.88 -9.76
CA HIS A 447 7.02 3.97 -10.64
C HIS A 447 6.07 5.12 -10.22
N PRO A 448 5.60 5.97 -11.15
CA PRO A 448 4.69 7.05 -10.85
C PRO A 448 3.39 6.56 -10.19
N THR A 449 2.82 7.37 -9.30
CA THR A 449 1.58 7.05 -8.56
C THR A 449 0.41 7.93 -8.98
N THR A 450 0.54 8.66 -10.08
CA THR A 450 -0.52 9.52 -10.62
C THR A 450 -1.70 8.70 -11.11
N SER A 451 -2.88 8.96 -10.56
CA SER A 451 -4.14 8.35 -11.00
C SER A 451 -4.84 9.23 -12.03
N ALA A 452 -5.62 8.62 -12.92
CA ALA A 452 -6.51 9.35 -13.80
C ALA A 452 -7.72 9.90 -13.03
N THR A 453 -8.33 10.99 -13.53
CA THR A 453 -9.45 11.68 -12.86
C THR A 453 -10.57 12.01 -13.84
N LEU A 454 -11.77 12.24 -13.30
CA LEU A 454 -12.93 12.76 -14.02
C LEU A 454 -12.96 14.31 -13.93
N PRO A 455 -13.46 15.04 -14.94
CA PRO A 455 -14.01 14.55 -16.21
C PRO A 455 -12.92 13.89 -17.08
N GLY A 456 -13.22 12.70 -17.62
CA GLY A 456 -12.21 11.85 -18.25
C GLY A 456 -12.82 10.64 -18.96
N ARG A 457 -12.03 9.57 -19.12
CA ARG A 457 -12.48 8.33 -19.78
C ARG A 457 -12.59 7.20 -18.79
N VAL A 458 -13.77 6.60 -18.73
CA VAL A 458 -14.02 5.35 -18.01
C VAL A 458 -13.94 4.20 -19.01
N TYR A 459 -13.12 3.22 -18.69
CA TYR A 459 -12.91 2.02 -19.49
C TYR A 459 -13.73 0.88 -18.91
N GLN A 460 -14.45 0.18 -19.78
CA GLN A 460 -15.19 -1.04 -19.49
C GLN A 460 -14.52 -2.17 -20.26
N ALA A 461 -13.87 -3.09 -19.56
CA ALA A 461 -13.19 -4.24 -20.14
C ALA A 461 -13.92 -5.53 -19.76
N GLY A 462 -14.17 -6.37 -20.77
CA GLY A 462 -14.97 -7.57 -20.58
C GLY A 462 -16.44 -7.25 -20.46
N VAL A 463 -16.97 -6.47 -21.41
CA VAL A 463 -18.39 -6.08 -21.43
C VAL A 463 -19.28 -7.32 -21.60
N PRO A 464 -20.52 -7.34 -21.05
CA PRO A 464 -21.44 -8.44 -21.26
C PRO A 464 -21.56 -8.78 -22.74
N LYS A 465 -21.46 -10.07 -23.06
CA LYS A 465 -21.64 -10.56 -24.41
C LYS A 465 -23.02 -10.08 -24.91
N PRO A 466 -23.10 -9.40 -26.06
CA PRO A 466 -24.38 -9.01 -26.62
C PRO A 466 -25.31 -10.22 -26.78
N THR A 467 -26.54 -10.08 -26.32
CA THR A 467 -27.58 -11.12 -26.43
C THR A 467 -28.84 -10.54 -27.06
N ASN A 468 -29.66 -11.42 -27.62
CA ASN A 468 -31.01 -11.07 -28.07
C ASN A 468 -32.06 -11.14 -26.94
N VAL A 469 -31.70 -11.70 -25.77
CA VAL A 469 -32.62 -11.80 -24.62
C VAL A 469 -32.88 -10.40 -24.05
N LEU A 470 -34.15 -10.00 -24.02
CA LEU A 470 -34.61 -8.72 -23.48
C LEU A 470 -35.07 -8.83 -22.03
N TYR A 471 -35.83 -9.88 -21.71
CA TYR A 471 -36.41 -10.08 -20.38
C TYR A 471 -36.33 -11.55 -19.97
N ARG A 472 -36.11 -11.80 -18.68
CA ARG A 472 -36.22 -13.10 -18.01
C ARG A 472 -36.78 -12.92 -16.61
N VAL A 473 -37.78 -13.72 -16.26
CA VAL A 473 -38.40 -13.74 -14.92
C VAL A 473 -38.53 -15.17 -14.44
N ASN A 474 -38.08 -15.45 -13.20
CA ASN A 474 -38.38 -16.69 -12.49
C ASN A 474 -39.71 -16.52 -11.74
N ALA A 475 -40.81 -16.88 -12.40
CA ALA A 475 -42.15 -16.56 -11.94
C ALA A 475 -42.49 -17.31 -10.65
N GLY A 476 -42.84 -16.59 -9.60
CA GLY A 476 -43.09 -17.14 -8.27
C GLY A 476 -41.84 -17.35 -7.39
N GLY A 477 -40.63 -17.25 -7.96
CA GLY A 477 -39.37 -17.64 -7.31
C GLY A 477 -38.32 -16.52 -7.19
N PRO A 478 -37.20 -16.80 -6.49
CA PRO A 478 -36.11 -15.83 -6.31
C PRO A 478 -35.29 -15.64 -7.61
N ALA A 479 -34.37 -14.67 -7.63
CA ALA A 479 -33.51 -14.46 -8.80
C ALA A 479 -32.61 -15.67 -9.08
N VAL A 480 -32.47 -16.06 -10.36
CA VAL A 480 -31.64 -17.19 -10.80
C VAL A 480 -30.62 -16.74 -11.84
N THR A 481 -29.35 -17.11 -11.65
CA THR A 481 -28.27 -16.72 -12.56
C THR A 481 -28.41 -17.39 -13.93
N ALA A 482 -28.19 -16.63 -14.99
CA ALA A 482 -28.18 -17.14 -16.36
C ALA A 482 -26.91 -17.96 -16.66
N THR A 483 -27.06 -18.99 -17.49
CA THR A 483 -25.99 -19.92 -17.87
C THR A 483 -25.41 -19.65 -19.26
N ASP A 484 -26.05 -18.77 -20.04
CA ASP A 484 -25.79 -18.54 -21.47
C ASP A 484 -25.28 -17.12 -21.78
N GLY A 485 -24.96 -16.35 -20.74
CA GLY A 485 -24.45 -14.98 -20.86
C GLY A 485 -25.54 -13.93 -21.14
N GLY A 486 -26.82 -14.31 -21.18
CA GLY A 486 -27.93 -13.36 -21.15
C GLY A 486 -28.13 -12.72 -19.76
N PRO A 487 -29.11 -11.82 -19.59
CA PRO A 487 -29.48 -11.31 -18.28
C PRO A 487 -29.91 -12.47 -17.37
N ASP A 488 -29.68 -12.31 -16.06
CA ASP A 488 -30.19 -13.24 -15.05
C ASP A 488 -31.72 -13.26 -15.05
N TRP A 489 -32.30 -14.35 -14.56
CA TRP A 489 -33.75 -14.46 -14.33
C TRP A 489 -34.10 -13.62 -13.10
N ALA A 490 -34.83 -12.54 -13.33
CA ALA A 490 -35.26 -11.65 -12.25
C ALA A 490 -36.22 -12.37 -11.29
N ALA A 491 -36.16 -12.00 -10.01
CA ALA A 491 -37.06 -12.55 -8.99
C ALA A 491 -38.51 -12.11 -9.24
N ASP A 492 -39.43 -12.98 -8.83
CA ASP A 492 -40.86 -12.74 -8.79
C ASP A 492 -41.50 -13.48 -7.60
N ASP A 493 -40.98 -13.25 -6.41
CA ASP A 493 -41.45 -13.88 -5.16
C ASP A 493 -42.30 -12.94 -4.30
N GLY A 494 -42.83 -13.44 -3.18
CA GLY A 494 -43.66 -12.64 -2.27
C GLY A 494 -42.95 -11.45 -1.61
N GLY A 495 -41.61 -11.41 -1.62
CA GLY A 495 -40.80 -10.29 -1.14
C GLY A 495 -40.33 -9.34 -2.26
N ASN A 496 -40.23 -9.83 -3.49
CA ASN A 496 -39.73 -9.13 -4.66
C ASN A 496 -40.63 -9.41 -5.89
N PRO A 497 -41.88 -8.90 -5.91
CA PRO A 497 -42.79 -9.14 -7.04
C PRO A 497 -42.26 -8.48 -8.31
N SER A 498 -42.43 -9.14 -9.45
CA SER A 498 -42.01 -8.58 -10.73
C SER A 498 -42.86 -7.35 -11.10
N PRO A 499 -42.25 -6.29 -11.67
CA PRO A 499 -42.99 -5.10 -12.09
C PRO A 499 -43.85 -5.34 -13.34
N TYR A 500 -43.71 -6.51 -13.98
CA TYR A 500 -44.33 -6.81 -15.26
C TYR A 500 -45.68 -7.51 -15.13
N HIS A 501 -46.16 -7.90 -13.94
CA HIS A 501 -47.48 -8.54 -13.79
C HIS A 501 -48.44 -7.72 -12.93
N ASN A 502 -49.74 -7.97 -13.08
CA ASN A 502 -50.78 -7.36 -12.26
C ASN A 502 -50.86 -7.97 -10.85
N SER A 503 -51.50 -7.27 -9.90
CA SER A 503 -51.82 -7.83 -8.58
C SER A 503 -52.98 -8.81 -8.66
N GLY A 504 -52.98 -9.90 -7.87
CA GLY A 504 -54.09 -10.84 -7.78
C GLY A 504 -53.68 -12.31 -7.85
N SER A 505 -52.47 -12.58 -8.35
CA SER A 505 -51.85 -13.92 -8.40
C SER A 505 -51.12 -14.29 -7.11
N ALA A 506 -50.85 -15.58 -6.93
CA ALA A 506 -50.15 -16.16 -5.80
C ALA A 506 -48.93 -16.99 -6.26
N THR A 507 -48.05 -17.33 -5.32
CA THR A 507 -46.85 -18.13 -5.59
C THR A 507 -46.88 -19.45 -4.83
N ALA A 508 -46.28 -20.50 -5.38
CA ALA A 508 -46.08 -21.78 -4.71
C ALA A 508 -44.68 -22.32 -5.00
N GLY A 509 -44.06 -22.91 -3.98
CA GLY A 509 -42.72 -23.50 -4.07
C GLY A 509 -42.74 -25.02 -3.92
N PHE A 510 -41.83 -25.69 -4.62
CA PHE A 510 -41.75 -27.13 -4.76
C PHE A 510 -40.30 -27.62 -4.63
N ALA A 511 -40.14 -28.94 -4.45
CA ALA A 511 -38.84 -29.56 -4.62
C ALA A 511 -38.34 -29.43 -6.07
N PRO A 512 -37.03 -29.55 -6.34
CA PRO A 512 -36.48 -29.45 -7.69
C PRO A 512 -37.18 -30.39 -8.68
N VAL A 513 -37.41 -29.92 -9.91
CA VAL A 513 -38.00 -30.72 -10.98
C VAL A 513 -37.10 -31.90 -11.36
N GLY A 514 -37.70 -33.10 -11.50
CA GLY A 514 -36.95 -34.32 -11.79
C GLY A 514 -36.61 -34.50 -13.26
N THR A 515 -37.41 -33.94 -14.17
CA THR A 515 -37.31 -34.14 -15.61
C THR A 515 -37.68 -32.87 -16.37
N LEU A 516 -36.88 -32.51 -17.38
CA LEU A 516 -37.22 -31.50 -18.39
C LEU A 516 -37.46 -32.20 -19.72
N ASP A 517 -38.48 -31.79 -20.47
CA ASP A 517 -38.70 -32.31 -21.81
C ASP A 517 -37.74 -31.69 -22.85
N ALA A 518 -37.79 -32.19 -24.09
CA ALA A 518 -36.89 -31.75 -25.16
C ALA A 518 -37.17 -30.33 -25.69
N THR A 519 -38.27 -29.69 -25.29
CA THR A 519 -38.59 -28.32 -25.72
C THR A 519 -37.80 -27.29 -24.93
N VAL A 520 -37.35 -27.63 -23.72
CA VAL A 520 -36.59 -26.73 -22.86
C VAL A 520 -35.20 -26.48 -23.46
N PRO A 521 -34.81 -25.22 -23.73
CA PRO A 521 -33.51 -24.91 -24.29
C PRO A 521 -32.37 -25.43 -23.40
N ALA A 522 -31.36 -26.04 -24.03
CA ALA A 522 -30.16 -26.50 -23.33
C ALA A 522 -29.50 -25.34 -22.58
N GLY A 523 -29.23 -25.54 -21.29
CA GLY A 523 -28.69 -24.52 -20.39
C GLY A 523 -29.74 -23.85 -19.50
N THR A 524 -31.04 -23.99 -19.76
CA THR A 524 -32.09 -23.47 -18.85
C THR A 524 -31.88 -24.04 -17.43
N PRO A 525 -31.75 -23.20 -16.39
CA PRO A 525 -31.59 -23.68 -15.02
C PRO A 525 -32.81 -24.49 -14.58
N ALA A 526 -32.61 -25.73 -14.10
CA ALA A 526 -33.70 -26.55 -13.58
C ALA A 526 -34.40 -25.91 -12.35
N ALA A 527 -33.69 -25.04 -11.63
CA ALA A 527 -34.24 -24.27 -10.51
C ALA A 527 -35.43 -23.40 -10.89
N LEU A 528 -35.55 -22.99 -12.17
CA LEU A 528 -36.66 -22.19 -12.68
C LEU A 528 -38.03 -22.85 -12.49
N TYR A 529 -38.09 -24.18 -12.41
CA TYR A 529 -39.32 -24.97 -12.26
C TYR A 529 -39.57 -25.40 -10.80
N SER A 530 -38.88 -24.76 -9.85
CA SER A 530 -39.06 -25.05 -8.42
C SER A 530 -40.12 -24.15 -7.81
N ASP A 531 -40.48 -23.07 -8.48
CA ASP A 531 -41.49 -22.11 -8.05
C ASP A 531 -42.45 -21.86 -9.22
N GLU A 532 -43.73 -21.64 -8.92
CA GLU A 532 -44.73 -21.23 -9.91
C GLU A 532 -45.46 -19.99 -9.41
N ARG A 533 -45.87 -19.12 -10.34
CA ARG A 533 -46.93 -18.15 -10.12
C ARG A 533 -48.22 -18.71 -10.71
N TYR A 534 -49.29 -18.69 -9.93
CA TYR A 534 -50.61 -19.14 -10.34
C TYR A 534 -51.68 -18.09 -10.03
N ASP A 535 -52.79 -18.17 -10.77
CA ASP A 535 -53.92 -17.27 -10.57
C ASP A 535 -55.05 -17.96 -9.78
N PRO A 536 -55.30 -17.60 -8.51
CA PRO A 536 -56.36 -18.21 -7.72
C PRO A 536 -57.77 -17.66 -8.00
N ALA A 537 -57.89 -16.52 -8.70
CA ALA A 537 -59.16 -15.83 -8.87
C ALA A 537 -59.50 -15.69 -10.36
N ALA A 538 -60.72 -16.08 -10.75
CA ALA A 538 -61.16 -16.00 -12.15
C ALA A 538 -61.31 -14.57 -12.72
N ALA A 539 -61.14 -13.52 -11.90
CA ALA A 539 -61.13 -12.13 -12.35
C ALA A 539 -60.55 -11.18 -11.27
N PRO A 540 -59.73 -10.17 -11.65
CA PRO A 540 -59.08 -10.05 -12.95
C PRO A 540 -58.07 -11.18 -13.16
N GLU A 541 -57.99 -11.70 -14.38
CA GLU A 541 -57.03 -12.75 -14.76
C GLU A 541 -55.58 -12.27 -14.61
N MET A 542 -54.64 -13.21 -14.46
CA MET A 542 -53.21 -12.93 -14.38
C MET A 542 -52.69 -12.44 -15.74
N THR A 543 -52.17 -11.21 -15.76
CA THR A 543 -51.61 -10.58 -16.95
C THR A 543 -50.16 -10.17 -16.74
N TRP A 544 -49.35 -10.28 -17.80
CA TRP A 544 -47.99 -9.76 -17.84
C TRP A 544 -47.79 -8.78 -19.00
N GLN A 545 -47.05 -7.70 -18.77
CA GLN A 545 -46.75 -6.66 -19.75
C GLN A 545 -45.26 -6.33 -19.75
N PHE A 546 -44.58 -6.64 -20.86
CA PHE A 546 -43.16 -6.35 -21.04
C PHE A 546 -42.97 -5.20 -22.01
N PRO A 547 -42.33 -4.08 -21.61
CA PRO A 547 -42.06 -2.97 -22.52
C PRO A 547 -41.11 -3.39 -23.65
N VAL A 548 -41.59 -3.45 -24.88
CA VAL A 548 -40.76 -3.79 -26.04
C VAL A 548 -41.03 -2.75 -27.12
N PRO A 549 -39.99 -2.14 -27.74
CA PRO A 549 -40.22 -1.11 -28.75
C PRO A 549 -41.10 -1.61 -29.89
N ALA A 550 -42.10 -0.80 -30.26
CA ALA A 550 -43.03 -1.12 -31.34
C ALA A 550 -42.30 -1.48 -32.65
N GLY A 551 -42.78 -2.54 -33.32
CA GLY A 551 -42.16 -3.09 -34.52
C GLY A 551 -41.00 -4.06 -34.26
N THR A 552 -40.64 -4.33 -32.99
CA THR A 552 -39.64 -5.34 -32.67
C THR A 552 -40.26 -6.73 -32.71
N GLU A 553 -39.75 -7.60 -33.58
CA GLU A 553 -40.12 -9.01 -33.58
C GLU A 553 -39.36 -9.76 -32.47
N VAL A 554 -40.11 -10.49 -31.63
CA VAL A 554 -39.60 -11.24 -30.49
C VAL A 554 -40.18 -12.64 -30.42
N ARG A 555 -39.43 -13.55 -29.81
CA ARG A 555 -39.89 -14.84 -29.31
C ARG A 555 -40.26 -14.70 -27.84
N VAL A 556 -41.47 -15.10 -27.51
CA VAL A 556 -41.98 -15.22 -26.14
C VAL A 556 -41.91 -16.68 -25.75
N ARG A 557 -41.14 -16.99 -24.71
CA ARG A 557 -40.97 -18.35 -24.18
C ARG A 557 -41.57 -18.44 -22.80
N LEU A 558 -42.51 -19.37 -22.64
CA LEU A 558 -43.19 -19.66 -21.39
C LEU A 558 -42.65 -20.98 -20.84
N TYR A 559 -42.10 -20.94 -19.64
CA TYR A 559 -41.59 -22.09 -18.91
C TYR A 559 -42.68 -22.53 -17.95
N LEU A 560 -43.06 -23.81 -18.06
CA LEU A 560 -44.28 -24.33 -17.46
C LEU A 560 -44.01 -25.73 -16.88
N ALA A 561 -44.49 -25.99 -15.66
CA ALA A 561 -44.55 -27.32 -15.08
C ALA A 561 -45.77 -27.45 -14.16
N ASN A 562 -46.55 -28.51 -14.31
CA ASN A 562 -47.58 -28.82 -13.30
C ASN A 562 -46.93 -29.54 -12.11
N ARG A 563 -46.74 -28.82 -11.01
CA ARG A 563 -46.03 -29.28 -9.80
C ARG A 563 -46.95 -29.63 -8.63
N TYR A 564 -48.19 -29.16 -8.64
CA TYR A 564 -49.16 -29.47 -7.58
C TYR A 564 -49.76 -30.89 -7.74
N ASP A 565 -49.63 -31.72 -6.71
CA ASP A 565 -50.09 -33.12 -6.73
C ASP A 565 -51.59 -33.25 -7.02
N GLY A 566 -52.41 -32.30 -6.55
CA GLY A 566 -53.86 -32.30 -6.75
C GLY A 566 -54.29 -32.20 -8.22
N THR A 567 -53.41 -31.69 -9.08
CA THR A 567 -53.62 -31.54 -10.52
C THR A 567 -52.74 -32.48 -11.34
N GLY A 568 -52.13 -33.49 -10.71
CA GLY A 568 -51.18 -34.42 -11.31
C GLY A 568 -51.76 -35.42 -12.33
N THR A 569 -53.06 -35.37 -12.60
CA THR A 569 -53.72 -36.22 -13.61
C THR A 569 -54.33 -35.36 -14.71
N ALA A 570 -54.40 -35.89 -15.93
CA ALA A 570 -55.01 -35.21 -17.07
C ALA A 570 -56.46 -34.77 -16.77
N GLY A 571 -56.82 -33.58 -17.27
CA GLY A 571 -58.10 -32.91 -17.12
C GLY A 571 -58.30 -32.20 -15.79
N LYS A 572 -57.32 -32.20 -14.89
CA LYS A 572 -57.44 -31.56 -13.56
C LYS A 572 -56.99 -30.11 -13.51
N ARG A 573 -56.13 -29.70 -14.42
CA ARG A 573 -55.77 -28.30 -14.66
C ARG A 573 -55.72 -28.07 -16.16
N VAL A 574 -56.57 -27.18 -16.64
CA VAL A 574 -56.73 -26.82 -18.05
C VAL A 574 -56.87 -25.32 -18.09
N PHE A 575 -56.10 -24.63 -18.92
CA PHE A 575 -56.16 -23.18 -18.98
C PHE A 575 -55.72 -22.64 -20.34
N ASP A 576 -56.12 -21.41 -20.63
CA ASP A 576 -55.71 -20.74 -21.86
C ASP A 576 -54.59 -19.75 -21.60
N VAL A 577 -53.76 -19.51 -22.61
CA VAL A 577 -52.82 -18.39 -22.64
C VAL A 577 -53.05 -17.58 -23.89
N ALA A 578 -53.26 -16.28 -23.73
CA ALA A 578 -53.31 -15.32 -24.81
C ALA A 578 -52.03 -14.46 -24.84
N LEU A 579 -51.61 -14.12 -26.06
CA LEU A 579 -50.49 -13.24 -26.38
C LEU A 579 -51.02 -12.17 -27.34
N GLU A 580 -50.85 -10.89 -27.02
CA GLU A 580 -51.42 -9.76 -27.77
C GLU A 580 -52.95 -9.88 -27.97
N GLY A 581 -53.64 -10.36 -26.93
CA GLY A 581 -55.08 -10.60 -26.95
C GLY A 581 -55.55 -11.84 -27.73
N ALA A 582 -54.67 -12.48 -28.50
CA ALA A 582 -54.98 -13.71 -29.25
C ALA A 582 -54.63 -14.96 -28.43
N THR A 583 -55.54 -15.92 -28.33
CA THR A 583 -55.25 -17.22 -27.68
C THR A 583 -54.16 -17.97 -28.46
N VAL A 584 -53.04 -18.26 -27.80
CA VAL A 584 -51.89 -19.00 -28.35
C VAL A 584 -51.73 -20.40 -27.76
N LEU A 585 -52.29 -20.63 -26.57
CA LEU A 585 -52.48 -21.96 -25.98
C LEU A 585 -53.96 -22.05 -25.58
N ASP A 586 -54.66 -23.01 -26.17
CA ASP A 586 -56.09 -23.25 -25.98
C ASP A 586 -56.24 -24.60 -25.26
N ASP A 587 -56.96 -24.62 -24.15
CA ASP A 587 -57.16 -25.78 -23.28
C ASP A 587 -55.85 -26.50 -22.88
N LEU A 588 -54.83 -25.74 -22.44
CA LEU A 588 -53.54 -26.33 -22.06
C LEU A 588 -53.66 -27.20 -20.81
N ASP A 589 -53.36 -28.49 -20.97
CA ASP A 589 -53.16 -29.45 -19.89
C ASP A 589 -51.72 -29.97 -19.89
N LEU A 590 -50.93 -29.53 -18.91
CA LEU A 590 -49.53 -29.95 -18.75
C LEU A 590 -49.42 -31.42 -18.33
N SER A 591 -50.33 -31.90 -17.48
CA SER A 591 -50.36 -33.29 -17.02
C SER A 591 -50.70 -34.27 -18.13
N ALA A 592 -51.55 -33.87 -19.10
CA ALA A 592 -51.83 -34.65 -20.30
C ALA A 592 -50.75 -34.54 -21.38
N SER A 593 -50.11 -33.38 -21.52
CA SER A 593 -49.17 -33.13 -22.63
C SER A 593 -47.77 -33.67 -22.35
N VAL A 594 -47.16 -33.30 -21.22
CA VAL A 594 -45.77 -33.65 -20.88
C VAL A 594 -45.66 -34.50 -19.62
N GLY A 595 -46.74 -34.58 -18.84
CA GLY A 595 -46.82 -35.32 -17.59
C GLY A 595 -46.63 -34.43 -16.36
N HIS A 596 -47.15 -34.89 -15.23
CA HIS A 596 -46.94 -34.25 -13.94
C HIS A 596 -45.45 -34.31 -13.54
N ASN A 597 -44.97 -33.24 -12.89
CA ASN A 597 -43.57 -33.09 -12.49
C ASN A 597 -42.55 -33.07 -13.64
N VAL A 598 -42.96 -32.66 -14.84
CA VAL A 598 -42.09 -32.46 -16.00
C VAL A 598 -42.09 -30.98 -16.41
N GLY A 599 -40.91 -30.38 -16.47
CA GLY A 599 -40.74 -29.01 -16.97
C GLY A 599 -40.74 -28.97 -18.49
N THR A 600 -41.45 -28.02 -19.06
CA THR A 600 -41.57 -27.82 -20.52
C THR A 600 -41.44 -26.35 -20.87
N MET A 601 -41.34 -26.05 -22.18
CA MET A 601 -41.28 -24.69 -22.71
C MET A 601 -42.21 -24.55 -23.93
N ARG A 602 -42.90 -23.40 -24.04
CA ARG A 602 -43.70 -23.03 -25.22
C ARG A 602 -43.17 -21.73 -25.80
N GLU A 603 -42.87 -21.71 -27.10
CA GLU A 603 -42.31 -20.55 -27.81
C GLU A 603 -43.33 -20.01 -28.81
N PHE A 604 -43.52 -18.70 -28.82
CA PHE A 604 -44.37 -17.96 -29.76
C PHE A 604 -43.58 -16.80 -30.36
N THR A 605 -43.86 -16.41 -31.60
CA THR A 605 -43.25 -15.21 -32.20
C THR A 605 -44.31 -14.13 -32.38
N VAL A 606 -43.96 -12.90 -32.01
CA VAL A 606 -44.85 -11.75 -32.13
C VAL A 606 -44.08 -10.49 -32.49
N VAL A 607 -44.74 -9.56 -33.16
CA VAL A 607 -44.22 -8.20 -33.39
C VAL A 607 -44.87 -7.30 -32.35
N SER A 608 -44.07 -6.78 -31.43
CA SER A 608 -44.56 -5.91 -30.35
C SER A 608 -45.16 -4.61 -30.91
N ASP A 609 -46.23 -4.13 -30.30
CA ASP A 609 -46.88 -2.85 -30.60
C ASP A 609 -46.41 -1.70 -29.68
N GLY A 610 -45.45 -1.97 -28.80
CA GLY A 610 -45.02 -1.09 -27.70
C GLY A 610 -44.95 -1.83 -26.37
N THR A 611 -45.74 -2.91 -26.24
CA THR A 611 -45.65 -3.89 -25.15
C THR A 611 -45.69 -5.32 -25.72
N VAL A 612 -45.35 -6.29 -24.87
CA VAL A 612 -45.68 -7.69 -25.09
C VAL A 612 -46.62 -8.11 -23.96
N ASP A 613 -47.87 -8.38 -24.32
CA ASP A 613 -48.98 -8.61 -23.39
C ASP A 613 -49.36 -10.09 -23.33
N LEU A 614 -49.27 -10.69 -22.15
CA LEU A 614 -49.71 -12.06 -21.85
C LEU A 614 -50.91 -12.04 -20.92
N GLU A 615 -51.86 -12.94 -21.14
CA GLU A 615 -53.01 -13.16 -20.27
C GLU A 615 -53.23 -14.66 -20.08
N PHE A 616 -53.33 -15.10 -18.84
CA PHE A 616 -53.55 -16.49 -18.46
C PHE A 616 -54.99 -16.64 -17.96
N ARG A 617 -55.82 -17.43 -18.65
CA ARG A 617 -57.27 -17.46 -18.43
C ARG A 617 -57.75 -18.80 -17.89
N HIS A 618 -58.70 -18.77 -16.97
CA HIS A 618 -59.24 -19.97 -16.34
C HIS A 618 -60.10 -20.81 -17.29
N VAL A 619 -59.87 -22.14 -17.29
CA VAL A 619 -60.83 -23.13 -17.82
C VAL A 619 -61.19 -24.16 -16.74
N VAL A 620 -60.20 -24.89 -16.22
CA VAL A 620 -60.31 -25.82 -15.09
C VAL A 620 -59.11 -25.61 -14.17
N GLU A 621 -59.37 -25.25 -12.91
CA GLU A 621 -58.33 -24.90 -11.94
C GLU A 621 -57.51 -23.65 -12.35
N ASN A 622 -56.59 -23.23 -11.48
CA ASN A 622 -55.75 -22.05 -11.64
C ASN A 622 -54.74 -22.21 -12.79
N PRO A 623 -54.63 -21.24 -13.72
CA PRO A 623 -53.51 -21.18 -14.66
C PRO A 623 -52.18 -20.90 -13.94
N LEU A 624 -51.06 -21.28 -14.56
CA LEU A 624 -49.72 -21.10 -13.96
C LEU A 624 -48.63 -20.72 -14.97
N VAL A 625 -47.53 -20.18 -14.46
CA VAL A 625 -46.25 -20.03 -15.15
C VAL A 625 -45.07 -20.11 -14.17
N ASP A 626 -43.99 -20.80 -14.58
CA ASP A 626 -42.74 -20.96 -13.81
C ASP A 626 -41.68 -19.93 -14.27
N GLY A 627 -41.74 -19.50 -15.53
CA GLY A 627 -40.86 -18.43 -16.02
C GLY A 627 -41.28 -17.86 -17.36
N VAL A 628 -40.85 -16.60 -17.60
CA VAL A 628 -41.10 -15.89 -18.86
C VAL A 628 -39.79 -15.36 -19.41
N GLU A 629 -39.51 -15.63 -20.68
CA GLU A 629 -38.36 -15.09 -21.42
C GLU A 629 -38.81 -14.42 -22.71
N ILE A 630 -38.31 -13.20 -22.97
CA ILE A 630 -38.58 -12.44 -24.20
C ILE A 630 -37.25 -12.24 -24.95
N VAL A 631 -37.17 -12.69 -26.20
CA VAL A 631 -35.93 -12.73 -26.99
C VAL A 631 -36.14 -12.12 -28.37
N LYS A 632 -35.34 -11.15 -28.80
CA LYS A 632 -35.35 -10.66 -30.20
C LYS A 632 -35.09 -11.77 -31.20
N THR A 633 -35.81 -11.78 -32.32
CA THR A 633 -35.52 -12.70 -33.43
C THR A 633 -34.24 -12.28 -34.17
N GLY A 634 -33.59 -13.25 -34.82
CA GLY A 634 -32.36 -13.04 -35.61
C GLY A 634 -31.07 -13.55 -34.95
N ALA A 635 -29.94 -13.34 -35.62
CA ALA A 635 -28.63 -13.68 -35.06
C ALA A 635 -28.30 -12.72 -33.89
N PRO A 636 -27.72 -13.20 -32.78
CA PRO A 636 -27.21 -12.33 -31.73
C PRO A 636 -26.21 -11.32 -32.29
N PRO A 637 -26.12 -10.10 -31.73
CA PRO A 637 -25.12 -9.14 -32.17
C PRO A 637 -23.71 -9.72 -32.02
N ALA A 638 -22.80 -9.35 -32.93
CA ALA A 638 -21.41 -9.77 -32.86
C ALA A 638 -20.76 -9.28 -31.55
N GLY A 639 -20.10 -10.18 -30.84
CA GLY A 639 -19.32 -9.87 -29.64
C GLY A 639 -18.88 -11.15 -28.92
N THR A 640 -17.68 -11.14 -28.37
CA THR A 640 -17.10 -12.26 -27.61
C THR A 640 -17.27 -12.07 -26.10
N GLY A 641 -17.52 -10.83 -25.66
CA GLY A 641 -17.47 -10.44 -24.25
C GLY A 641 -16.05 -10.09 -23.80
N ASP A 642 -15.05 -10.14 -24.68
CA ASP A 642 -13.67 -9.69 -24.40
C ASP A 642 -13.41 -8.27 -24.90
N GLU A 643 -14.44 -7.57 -25.37
CA GLU A 643 -14.29 -6.22 -25.85
C GLU A 643 -13.94 -5.28 -24.69
N VAL A 644 -13.09 -4.30 -25.04
CA VAL A 644 -12.80 -3.15 -24.20
C VAL A 644 -13.38 -1.93 -24.90
N GLN A 645 -14.09 -1.11 -24.14
CA GLN A 645 -14.60 0.17 -24.61
C GLN A 645 -14.25 1.27 -23.64
N ALA A 646 -14.09 2.47 -24.17
CA ALA A 646 -13.79 3.67 -23.42
C ALA A 646 -14.91 4.68 -23.62
N ARG A 647 -15.31 5.33 -22.54
CA ARG A 647 -16.48 6.21 -22.51
C ARG A 647 -16.12 7.53 -21.82
N PRO A 648 -16.32 8.68 -22.47
CA PRO A 648 -16.21 9.97 -21.81
C PRO A 648 -17.26 10.09 -20.70
N TYR A 649 -16.85 10.55 -19.52
CA TYR A 649 -17.75 10.80 -18.39
C TYR A 649 -17.29 12.03 -17.61
N ASP A 650 -18.23 12.90 -17.25
CA ASP A 650 -17.95 14.13 -16.52
C ASP A 650 -17.89 13.96 -15.00
N GLY A 651 -18.27 12.77 -14.48
CA GLY A 651 -18.42 12.54 -13.04
C GLY A 651 -19.77 12.96 -12.46
N ALA A 652 -20.70 13.43 -13.30
CA ALA A 652 -22.01 13.90 -12.90
C ALA A 652 -23.12 13.26 -13.74
N THR A 653 -23.54 13.91 -14.83
CA THR A 653 -24.73 13.51 -15.62
C THR A 653 -24.43 13.36 -17.10
N THR A 654 -23.26 13.78 -17.58
CA THR A 654 -22.94 13.76 -19.01
C THR A 654 -22.12 12.52 -19.33
N VAL A 655 -22.76 11.59 -20.05
CA VAL A 655 -22.15 10.33 -20.48
C VAL A 655 -22.01 10.32 -22.01
N GLY A 656 -20.78 10.23 -22.49
CA GLY A 656 -20.48 10.18 -23.92
C GLY A 656 -20.72 8.81 -24.55
N ALA A 657 -20.67 8.74 -25.88
CA ALA A 657 -20.72 7.48 -26.61
C ALA A 657 -19.47 6.62 -26.31
N ALA A 658 -19.66 5.30 -26.21
CA ALA A 658 -18.54 4.38 -26.08
C ALA A 658 -17.77 4.27 -27.41
N THR A 659 -16.45 4.19 -27.29
CA THR A 659 -15.54 3.94 -28.41
C THR A 659 -14.73 2.67 -28.12
N PRO A 660 -14.57 1.75 -29.08
CA PRO A 660 -13.82 0.53 -28.88
C PRO A 660 -12.33 0.81 -28.63
N VAL A 661 -11.70 0.00 -27.80
CA VAL A 661 -10.25 -0.06 -27.59
C VAL A 661 -9.77 -1.40 -28.13
N ALA A 662 -8.72 -1.38 -28.95
CA ALA A 662 -8.24 -2.58 -29.61
C ALA A 662 -7.72 -3.61 -28.59
N ASN A 663 -8.07 -4.89 -28.80
CA ASN A 663 -7.57 -6.03 -28.03
C ASN A 663 -6.73 -6.95 -28.95
N PRO A 664 -5.57 -6.48 -29.46
CA PRO A 664 -4.84 -7.17 -30.52
C PRO A 664 -4.18 -8.48 -30.06
N ASP A 665 -3.98 -8.66 -28.75
CA ASP A 665 -3.38 -9.85 -28.16
C ASP A 665 -4.43 -10.89 -27.72
N ALA A 666 -5.71 -10.65 -28.02
CA ALA A 666 -6.83 -11.50 -27.65
C ALA A 666 -6.88 -11.83 -26.15
N THR A 667 -6.52 -10.85 -25.29
CA THR A 667 -6.68 -11.00 -23.84
C THR A 667 -8.14 -11.33 -23.53
N ALA A 668 -8.37 -12.38 -22.73
CA ALA A 668 -9.70 -12.84 -22.33
C ALA A 668 -10.33 -11.92 -21.25
N TRP A 669 -10.64 -10.67 -21.63
CA TRP A 669 -11.20 -9.66 -20.71
C TRP A 669 -12.51 -10.11 -20.07
N SER A 670 -13.27 -11.03 -20.70
CA SER A 670 -14.46 -11.67 -20.14
C SER A 670 -14.20 -12.46 -18.85
N THR A 671 -12.94 -12.76 -18.52
CA THR A 671 -12.53 -13.52 -17.32
C THR A 671 -11.76 -12.69 -16.30
N VAL A 672 -11.47 -11.43 -16.61
CA VAL A 672 -10.74 -10.52 -15.72
C VAL A 672 -11.51 -10.28 -14.42
N LYS A 673 -10.77 -9.95 -13.36
CA LYS A 673 -11.27 -9.74 -12.01
C LYS A 673 -10.83 -8.37 -11.52
N GLY A 674 -11.53 -7.33 -12.00
CA GLY A 674 -11.20 -5.93 -11.70
C GLY A 674 -9.90 -5.45 -12.37
N ALA A 675 -9.76 -4.13 -12.48
CA ALA A 675 -8.56 -3.47 -12.94
C ALA A 675 -8.46 -2.05 -12.39
N PHE A 676 -7.25 -1.49 -12.35
CA PHE A 676 -7.01 -0.08 -12.08
C PHE A 676 -5.80 0.44 -12.86
N TRP A 677 -5.84 1.70 -13.23
CA TRP A 677 -4.72 2.37 -13.89
C TRP A 677 -4.01 3.30 -12.92
N VAL A 678 -2.68 3.26 -12.90
CA VAL A 678 -1.84 4.17 -12.12
C VAL A 678 -0.52 4.38 -12.86
N GLY A 679 -0.09 5.64 -13.00
CA GLY A 679 1.24 6.01 -13.48
C GLY A 679 1.61 5.46 -14.87
N GLY A 680 0.65 5.31 -15.77
CA GLY A 680 0.89 4.73 -17.11
C GLY A 680 0.71 3.21 -17.21
N THR A 681 0.45 2.54 -16.09
CA THR A 681 0.34 1.08 -16.01
C THR A 681 -1.07 0.67 -15.60
N LEU A 682 -1.63 -0.27 -16.35
CA LEU A 682 -2.87 -0.96 -16.02
C LEU A 682 -2.54 -2.24 -15.24
N PHE A 683 -3.08 -2.35 -14.03
CA PHE A 683 -3.04 -3.54 -13.20
C PHE A 683 -4.42 -4.22 -13.23
N TYR A 684 -4.47 -5.55 -13.35
CA TYR A 684 -5.73 -6.28 -13.48
C TYR A 684 -5.60 -7.73 -13.00
N GLY A 685 -6.67 -8.28 -12.44
CA GLY A 685 -6.72 -9.67 -12.01
C GLY A 685 -7.03 -10.61 -13.18
N LEU A 686 -6.20 -11.63 -13.41
CA LEU A 686 -6.44 -12.64 -14.46
C LEU A 686 -5.81 -13.98 -14.04
N ASN A 687 -6.52 -15.09 -14.26
CA ASN A 687 -6.05 -16.44 -13.96
C ASN A 687 -5.56 -16.62 -12.51
N GLY A 688 -6.23 -15.98 -11.54
CA GLY A 688 -5.88 -16.07 -10.12
C GLY A 688 -4.61 -15.29 -9.72
N ALA A 689 -4.10 -14.41 -10.58
CA ALA A 689 -2.94 -13.58 -10.29
C ALA A 689 -3.14 -12.12 -10.71
N LEU A 690 -2.31 -11.22 -10.19
CA LEU A 690 -2.26 -9.83 -10.64
C LEU A 690 -1.32 -9.72 -11.84
N TRP A 691 -1.78 -9.05 -12.88
CA TRP A 691 -1.03 -8.76 -14.09
C TRP A 691 -0.89 -7.26 -14.27
N ARG A 692 0.16 -6.85 -14.98
CA ARG A 692 0.38 -5.45 -15.35
C ARG A 692 0.78 -5.31 -16.81
N ARG A 693 0.50 -4.15 -17.38
CA ARG A 693 0.99 -3.71 -18.69
C ARG A 693 0.93 -2.19 -18.80
N THR A 694 1.76 -1.60 -19.65
CA THR A 694 1.58 -0.18 -19.99
C THR A 694 0.25 0.02 -20.72
N PHE A 695 -0.40 1.15 -20.49
CA PHE A 695 -1.63 1.52 -21.18
C PHE A 695 -1.73 3.04 -21.30
N ASP A 696 -1.79 3.53 -22.55
CA ASP A 696 -1.84 4.96 -22.88
C ASP A 696 -3.26 5.48 -23.15
N GLY A 697 -4.28 4.65 -22.91
CA GLY A 697 -5.69 4.95 -23.18
C GLY A 697 -6.20 4.39 -24.51
N THR A 698 -5.29 3.97 -25.39
CA THR A 698 -5.64 3.41 -26.72
C THR A 698 -4.96 2.08 -27.01
N THR A 699 -3.74 1.89 -26.51
CA THR A 699 -2.87 0.76 -26.83
C THR A 699 -2.42 0.05 -25.57
N PHE A 700 -2.57 -1.27 -25.55
CA PHE A 700 -2.03 -2.13 -24.50
C PHE A 700 -0.58 -2.53 -24.83
N GLY A 701 0.32 -2.32 -23.89
CA GLY A 701 1.66 -2.92 -23.92
C GLY A 701 1.62 -4.43 -23.65
N ALA A 702 2.82 -5.04 -23.65
CA ALA A 702 2.97 -6.46 -23.38
C ALA A 702 2.51 -6.80 -21.93
N PRO A 703 1.67 -7.84 -21.74
CA PRO A 703 1.31 -8.30 -20.42
C PRO A 703 2.49 -8.92 -19.67
N ALA A 704 2.59 -8.61 -18.38
CA ALA A 704 3.53 -9.23 -17.46
C ALA A 704 2.81 -9.66 -16.18
N LEU A 705 3.12 -10.87 -15.70
CA LEU A 705 2.73 -11.31 -14.36
C LEU A 705 3.39 -10.38 -13.34
N VAL A 706 2.65 -9.94 -12.32
CA VAL A 706 3.23 -9.29 -11.16
C VAL A 706 3.76 -10.38 -10.26
N ASP A 707 5.08 -10.51 -10.14
CA ASP A 707 5.69 -11.51 -9.26
C ASP A 707 6.96 -10.95 -8.59
N PRO A 708 6.80 -10.08 -7.58
CA PRO A 708 7.93 -9.54 -6.82
C PRO A 708 8.47 -10.52 -5.76
N TYR A 709 7.87 -11.70 -5.63
CA TYR A 709 8.18 -12.69 -4.59
C TYR A 709 9.29 -13.64 -5.01
N HIS A 710 9.46 -13.82 -6.32
CA HIS A 710 10.49 -14.65 -6.92
C HIS A 710 11.48 -13.76 -7.66
N ASP A 711 12.75 -13.88 -7.29
CA ASP A 711 13.86 -13.22 -7.95
C ASP A 711 14.84 -14.31 -8.38
N ALA A 712 14.91 -14.58 -9.68
CA ALA A 712 15.75 -15.65 -10.23
C ALA A 712 17.23 -15.54 -9.82
N TYR A 713 17.70 -14.34 -9.45
CA TYR A 713 19.07 -14.14 -8.95
C TYR A 713 19.24 -14.59 -7.48
N TRP A 714 18.21 -14.48 -6.65
CA TRP A 714 18.25 -14.75 -5.20
C TRP A 714 17.55 -16.05 -4.77
N ASP A 715 16.59 -16.55 -5.56
CA ASP A 715 15.72 -17.68 -5.18
C ASP A 715 16.48 -18.97 -4.86
N THR A 716 17.66 -19.16 -5.47
CA THR A 716 18.50 -20.34 -5.25
C THR A 716 19.68 -20.09 -4.30
N VAL A 717 19.83 -18.87 -3.79
CA VAL A 717 20.96 -18.50 -2.93
C VAL A 717 20.60 -18.84 -1.49
N GLU A 718 21.43 -19.65 -0.82
CA GLU A 718 21.25 -19.97 0.59
C GLU A 718 21.49 -18.75 1.48
N THR A 719 20.77 -18.71 2.60
CA THR A 719 20.73 -17.54 3.49
C THR A 719 21.84 -17.48 4.53
N ASP A 720 22.69 -18.52 4.60
CA ASP A 720 23.79 -18.72 5.57
C ASP A 720 23.40 -18.78 7.05
N SER A 721 22.12 -18.66 7.41
CA SER A 721 21.65 -18.58 8.80
C SER A 721 20.44 -19.46 9.12
N GLY A 722 19.85 -20.09 8.10
CA GLY A 722 18.72 -21.02 8.24
C GLY A 722 19.14 -22.49 8.34
N PRO A 723 18.17 -23.41 8.46
CA PRO A 723 18.41 -24.82 8.16
C PRO A 723 19.02 -24.96 6.75
N ALA A 724 19.88 -25.96 6.55
CA ALA A 724 20.47 -26.24 5.24
C ALA A 724 19.38 -26.32 4.15
N GLY A 725 19.59 -25.66 3.01
CA GLY A 725 18.60 -25.54 1.93
C GLY A 725 17.63 -24.37 2.03
N GLN A 726 17.68 -23.53 3.09
CA GLN A 726 16.86 -22.32 3.16
C GLN A 726 17.45 -21.20 2.28
N THR A 727 16.69 -20.77 1.27
CA THR A 727 17.07 -19.71 0.32
C THR A 727 16.31 -18.40 0.54
N TYR A 728 16.66 -17.34 -0.20
CA TYR A 728 15.98 -16.04 -0.14
C TYR A 728 14.62 -15.99 -0.84
N VAL A 729 14.16 -17.09 -1.44
CA VAL A 729 12.87 -17.14 -2.15
C VAL A 729 11.75 -16.60 -1.26
N GLY A 730 10.90 -15.73 -1.82
CA GLY A 730 9.73 -15.19 -1.15
C GLY A 730 8.54 -16.15 -1.19
N VAL A 731 7.36 -15.65 -0.83
CA VAL A 731 6.10 -16.40 -0.96
C VAL A 731 5.02 -15.46 -1.48
N THR A 732 4.32 -15.91 -2.53
CA THR A 732 3.19 -15.17 -3.11
C THR A 732 2.19 -14.73 -2.04
N THR A 733 1.67 -13.52 -2.18
CA THR A 733 0.66 -12.95 -1.28
C THR A 733 -0.62 -13.79 -1.23
N GLY A 734 -1.29 -13.79 -0.07
CA GLY A 734 -2.62 -14.37 0.07
C GLY A 734 -3.68 -13.70 -0.81
N PHE A 735 -3.43 -12.49 -1.32
CA PHE A 735 -4.34 -11.79 -2.24
C PHE A 735 -4.59 -12.58 -3.53
N TYR A 736 -3.63 -13.36 -4.03
CA TYR A 736 -3.80 -14.08 -5.31
C TYR A 736 -4.87 -15.16 -5.21
N ALA A 737 -4.96 -15.82 -4.05
CA ALA A 737 -6.06 -16.76 -3.76
C ALA A 737 -7.44 -16.06 -3.69
N GLU A 738 -7.48 -14.75 -3.44
CA GLU A 738 -8.71 -13.95 -3.42
C GLU A 738 -9.14 -13.47 -4.81
N ILE A 739 -8.21 -13.32 -5.75
CA ILE A 739 -8.47 -12.78 -7.11
C ILE A 739 -9.64 -13.46 -7.84
N PRO A 740 -9.82 -14.79 -7.81
CA PRO A 740 -10.99 -15.42 -8.45
C PRO A 740 -12.35 -14.86 -7.98
N ASN A 741 -12.40 -14.36 -6.75
CA ASN A 741 -13.59 -13.77 -6.11
C ASN A 741 -13.61 -12.23 -6.15
N VAL A 742 -12.56 -11.57 -6.67
CA VAL A 742 -12.53 -10.11 -6.79
C VAL A 742 -13.55 -9.65 -7.84
N THR A 743 -14.32 -8.61 -7.49
CA THR A 743 -15.34 -8.05 -8.38
C THR A 743 -15.10 -6.60 -8.78
N GLY A 744 -14.10 -5.95 -8.19
CA GLY A 744 -13.64 -4.63 -8.55
C GLY A 744 -12.43 -4.26 -7.70
N MET A 745 -11.58 -3.38 -8.21
CA MET A 745 -10.38 -2.92 -7.51
C MET A 745 -10.01 -1.50 -7.93
N PHE A 746 -9.39 -0.76 -7.02
CA PHE A 746 -8.80 0.55 -7.33
C PHE A 746 -7.58 0.80 -6.45
N HIS A 747 -6.71 1.71 -6.91
CA HIS A 747 -5.55 2.15 -6.15
C HIS A 747 -5.73 3.59 -5.70
N LEU A 748 -5.46 3.85 -4.42
CA LEU A 748 -5.45 5.19 -3.85
C LEU A 748 -4.48 5.22 -2.68
N ASP A 749 -3.64 6.26 -2.62
CA ASP A 749 -2.74 6.55 -1.49
C ASP A 749 -1.92 5.34 -0.99
N GLY A 750 -1.36 4.58 -1.94
CA GLY A 750 -0.50 3.44 -1.63
C GLY A 750 -1.26 2.17 -1.20
N ARG A 751 -2.58 2.13 -1.42
CA ARG A 751 -3.43 1.00 -1.06
C ARG A 751 -4.13 0.44 -2.27
N LEU A 752 -4.16 -0.88 -2.36
CA LEU A 752 -5.01 -1.62 -3.27
C LEU A 752 -6.33 -1.93 -2.56
N TYR A 753 -7.39 -1.25 -2.96
CA TYR A 753 -8.75 -1.49 -2.51
C TYR A 753 -9.45 -2.50 -3.42
N TYR A 754 -10.27 -3.37 -2.86
CA TYR A 754 -10.99 -4.38 -3.63
C TYR A 754 -12.27 -4.88 -2.95
N THR A 755 -13.22 -5.34 -3.76
CA THR A 755 -14.46 -6.00 -3.32
C THR A 755 -14.42 -7.48 -3.64
N LEU A 756 -15.13 -8.29 -2.83
CA LEU A 756 -15.26 -9.73 -3.03
C LEU A 756 -16.71 -10.13 -3.30
N ALA A 757 -16.91 -11.11 -4.19
CA ALA A 757 -18.23 -11.60 -4.54
C ALA A 757 -19.01 -12.07 -3.29
N GLY A 758 -20.26 -11.63 -3.15
CA GLY A 758 -21.13 -11.98 -2.04
C GLY A 758 -20.81 -11.28 -0.72
N GLN A 759 -19.83 -10.37 -0.68
CA GLN A 759 -19.45 -9.63 0.52
C GLN A 759 -19.81 -8.15 0.41
N SER A 760 -20.33 -7.57 1.49
CA SER A 760 -20.75 -6.16 1.53
C SER A 760 -19.62 -5.18 1.85
N GLY A 761 -18.47 -5.68 2.30
CA GLY A 761 -17.33 -4.86 2.74
C GLY A 761 -16.36 -4.48 1.62
N LEU A 762 -15.62 -3.39 1.86
CA LEU A 762 -14.47 -2.99 1.07
C LEU A 762 -13.19 -3.42 1.80
N PHE A 763 -12.30 -4.11 1.10
CA PHE A 763 -11.03 -4.58 1.64
C PHE A 763 -9.89 -3.76 1.07
N TRP A 764 -8.77 -3.73 1.78
CA TRP A 764 -7.55 -3.15 1.24
C TRP A 764 -6.29 -3.84 1.75
N ARG A 765 -5.21 -3.67 0.97
CA ARG A 765 -3.84 -4.06 1.31
C ARG A 765 -2.92 -2.91 0.93
N TRP A 766 -1.77 -2.77 1.60
CA TRP A 766 -0.70 -1.91 1.09
C TRP A 766 -0.29 -2.38 -0.31
N PHE A 767 0.06 -1.44 -1.18
CA PHE A 767 0.48 -1.74 -2.54
C PHE A 767 1.44 -0.69 -3.06
N THR A 768 2.57 -1.11 -3.61
CA THR A 768 3.49 -0.22 -4.33
C THR A 768 3.51 -0.60 -5.82
N PRO A 769 3.14 0.31 -6.75
CA PRO A 769 3.16 0.04 -8.19
C PRO A 769 4.56 -0.27 -8.76
N ASP A 770 5.61 0.15 -8.05
CA ASP A 770 7.00 0.03 -8.47
C ASP A 770 7.44 -1.43 -8.64
N SER A 771 7.55 -2.15 -7.54
CA SER A 771 7.81 -3.58 -7.53
C SER A 771 6.54 -4.40 -7.82
N GLY A 772 5.36 -3.84 -7.58
CA GLY A 772 4.09 -4.57 -7.60
C GLY A 772 3.84 -5.40 -6.34
N VAL A 773 4.62 -5.17 -5.26
CA VAL A 773 4.40 -5.87 -3.99
C VAL A 773 3.03 -5.50 -3.43
N VAL A 774 2.25 -6.53 -3.12
CA VAL A 774 1.01 -6.45 -2.35
C VAL A 774 1.31 -6.87 -0.91
N GLY A 775 0.90 -6.03 0.05
CA GLY A 775 1.09 -6.25 1.48
C GLY A 775 0.55 -7.61 1.96
N ALA A 776 1.28 -8.22 2.91
CA ALA A 776 0.94 -9.52 3.48
C ALA A 776 -0.42 -9.52 4.21
N ASP A 777 -0.73 -8.42 4.90
CA ASP A 777 -1.92 -8.29 5.73
C ASP A 777 -3.11 -7.71 4.94
N ARG A 778 -4.31 -8.25 5.19
CA ARG A 778 -5.59 -7.74 4.68
C ARG A 778 -6.27 -6.90 5.73
N PHE A 779 -6.77 -5.75 5.32
CA PHE A 779 -7.56 -4.86 6.16
C PHE A 779 -8.98 -4.73 5.60
N THR A 780 -9.92 -4.43 6.49
CA THR A 780 -11.31 -4.12 6.13
C THR A 780 -11.56 -2.63 6.38
N VAL A 781 -12.15 -1.93 5.42
CA VAL A 781 -12.58 -0.55 5.61
C VAL A 781 -13.74 -0.53 6.60
N ALA A 782 -13.59 0.19 7.71
CA ALA A 782 -14.65 0.33 8.69
C ALA A 782 -15.85 1.08 8.08
N GLY A 783 -17.07 0.65 8.41
CA GLY A 783 -18.30 1.32 7.96
C GLY A 783 -18.64 1.17 6.47
N SER A 784 -17.89 0.37 5.70
CA SER A 784 -18.23 0.10 4.30
C SER A 784 -19.44 -0.84 4.20
N GLY A 785 -20.47 -0.45 3.44
CA GLY A 785 -21.65 -1.26 3.14
C GLY A 785 -22.19 -1.00 1.74
N GLY A 786 -23.13 -1.83 1.27
CA GLY A 786 -23.77 -1.65 -0.04
C GLY A 786 -22.88 -2.04 -1.24
N LEU A 787 -21.91 -2.94 -1.06
CA LEU A 787 -20.99 -3.41 -2.12
C LEU A 787 -21.22 -4.88 -2.53
N VAL A 788 -22.23 -5.56 -1.98
CA VAL A 788 -22.52 -6.99 -2.24
C VAL A 788 -22.76 -7.29 -3.73
N ASP A 789 -23.33 -6.32 -4.43
CA ASP A 789 -23.71 -6.29 -5.84
C ASP A 789 -22.63 -5.61 -6.72
N ALA A 790 -21.50 -5.16 -6.17
CA ALA A 790 -20.49 -4.42 -6.92
C ALA A 790 -19.85 -5.27 -8.03
N GLY A 791 -20.05 -4.92 -9.31
CA GLY A 791 -19.40 -5.53 -10.48
C GLY A 791 -18.19 -4.74 -11.01
N GLY A 792 -17.91 -3.59 -10.39
CA GLY A 792 -16.74 -2.75 -10.66
C GLY A 792 -16.74 -1.59 -9.67
N VAL A 793 -15.56 -1.13 -9.26
CA VAL A 793 -15.40 0.02 -8.36
C VAL A 793 -14.20 0.85 -8.82
N PHE A 794 -14.32 2.17 -8.72
CA PHE A 794 -13.21 3.09 -8.94
C PHE A 794 -13.42 4.37 -8.13
N VAL A 795 -12.32 5.08 -7.85
CA VAL A 795 -12.35 6.38 -7.18
C VAL A 795 -11.86 7.47 -8.13
N SER A 796 -12.47 8.65 -8.06
CA SER A 796 -11.97 9.85 -8.73
C SER A 796 -12.21 11.05 -7.84
N GLY A 797 -11.14 11.76 -7.46
CA GLY A 797 -11.22 12.84 -6.48
C GLY A 797 -11.77 12.32 -5.15
N SER A 798 -12.78 12.99 -4.61
CA SER A 798 -13.46 12.62 -3.36
C SER A 798 -14.72 11.78 -3.58
N THR A 799 -14.81 11.01 -4.67
CA THR A 799 -16.01 10.23 -5.01
C THR A 799 -15.64 8.79 -5.34
N LEU A 800 -16.29 7.85 -4.65
CA LEU A 800 -16.25 6.42 -4.93
C LEU A 800 -17.43 6.03 -5.82
N TYR A 801 -17.14 5.35 -6.91
CA TYR A 801 -18.13 4.84 -7.87
C TYR A 801 -18.23 3.33 -7.77
N LYS A 802 -19.45 2.81 -7.93
CA LYS A 802 -19.77 1.39 -7.96
C LYS A 802 -20.69 1.09 -9.14
N VAL A 803 -20.33 0.09 -9.93
CA VAL A 803 -21.24 -0.51 -10.91
C VAL A 803 -22.03 -1.63 -10.25
N ASN A 804 -23.34 -1.61 -10.32
CA ASN A 804 -24.19 -2.72 -9.90
C ASN A 804 -24.15 -3.82 -10.97
N ARG A 805 -23.70 -5.02 -10.60
CA ARG A 805 -23.54 -6.14 -11.56
C ARG A 805 -24.87 -6.68 -12.10
N ASN A 806 -25.96 -6.47 -11.38
CA ASN A 806 -27.29 -6.99 -11.73
C ASN A 806 -28.03 -5.99 -12.63
N THR A 807 -28.01 -4.71 -12.28
CA THR A 807 -28.79 -3.67 -12.99
C THR A 807 -28.00 -2.91 -14.04
N GLY A 808 -26.67 -2.86 -13.92
CA GLY A 808 -25.80 -2.03 -14.75
C GLY A 808 -25.78 -0.55 -14.41
N ASP A 809 -26.37 -0.18 -13.28
CA ASP A 809 -26.31 1.19 -12.76
C ASP A 809 -24.90 1.54 -12.27
N LEU A 810 -24.44 2.73 -12.62
CA LEU A 810 -23.31 3.41 -12.00
C LEU A 810 -23.83 4.30 -10.87
N SER A 811 -23.47 3.94 -9.65
CA SER A 811 -23.79 4.70 -8.44
C SER A 811 -22.55 5.33 -7.83
N ALA A 812 -22.72 6.44 -7.11
CA ALA A 812 -21.64 7.16 -6.47
C ALA A 812 -21.93 7.48 -5.00
N THR A 813 -20.87 7.56 -4.20
CA THR A 813 -20.87 8.06 -2.82
C THR A 813 -19.62 8.88 -2.55
N ASP A 814 -19.68 9.76 -1.56
CA ASP A 814 -18.54 10.56 -1.13
C ASP A 814 -17.46 9.67 -0.49
N TRP A 815 -16.20 10.02 -0.72
CA TRP A 815 -15.02 9.37 -0.20
C TRP A 815 -14.19 10.35 0.63
N ALA A 816 -13.99 10.01 1.91
CA ALA A 816 -13.12 10.78 2.80
C ALA A 816 -12.47 9.85 3.83
N ASN A 817 -11.25 10.18 4.24
CA ASN A 817 -10.52 9.45 5.29
C ASN A 817 -10.39 7.94 5.04
N GLY A 818 -10.29 7.54 3.76
CA GLY A 818 -10.13 6.14 3.37
C GLY A 818 -11.41 5.29 3.44
N ALA A 819 -12.59 5.91 3.54
CA ALA A 819 -13.88 5.22 3.61
C ALA A 819 -15.01 5.96 2.84
N PRO A 820 -16.04 5.23 2.39
CA PRO A 820 -17.28 5.85 1.92
C PRO A 820 -18.02 6.52 3.09
N THR A 821 -18.56 7.73 2.88
CA THR A 821 -19.20 8.51 3.95
C THR A 821 -20.73 8.59 3.86
N ALA A 822 -21.32 8.09 2.76
CA ALA A 822 -22.77 8.11 2.55
C ALA A 822 -23.25 6.85 1.80
N THR A 823 -24.57 6.73 1.65
CA THR A 823 -25.17 5.69 0.81
C THR A 823 -24.94 5.98 -0.68
N PHE A 824 -24.84 4.92 -1.47
CA PHE A 824 -24.69 5.04 -2.92
C PHE A 824 -25.96 5.62 -3.57
N THR A 825 -25.76 6.54 -4.51
CA THR A 825 -26.82 7.17 -5.31
C THR A 825 -26.60 6.87 -6.79
N VAL A 826 -27.64 6.40 -7.51
CA VAL A 826 -27.55 6.13 -8.95
C VAL A 826 -27.31 7.45 -9.71
N ARG A 827 -26.32 7.46 -10.60
CA ARG A 827 -25.94 8.62 -11.43
C ARG A 827 -26.20 8.38 -12.91
N SER A 828 -25.99 7.15 -13.36
CA SER A 828 -26.15 6.72 -14.75
C SER A 828 -26.53 5.24 -14.74
N GLY A 829 -27.23 4.77 -15.76
CA GLY A 829 -27.75 3.41 -15.80
C GLY A 829 -28.81 3.22 -16.88
N PRO A 830 -29.18 1.97 -17.19
CA PRO A 830 -30.13 1.67 -18.27
C PRO A 830 -31.47 2.42 -18.14
N ALA A 831 -31.96 2.61 -16.92
CA ALA A 831 -33.21 3.33 -16.63
C ALA A 831 -33.04 4.86 -16.51
N VAL A 832 -31.82 5.39 -16.48
CA VAL A 832 -31.52 6.82 -16.30
C VAL A 832 -31.18 7.47 -17.64
N ASP A 833 -30.21 6.93 -18.35
CA ASP A 833 -29.66 7.48 -19.59
C ASP A 833 -29.42 6.41 -20.66
N GLY A 834 -29.88 5.17 -20.43
CA GLY A 834 -29.73 4.05 -21.35
C GLY A 834 -28.33 3.44 -21.37
N VAL A 835 -27.42 3.86 -20.47
CA VAL A 835 -26.04 3.35 -20.45
C VAL A 835 -25.93 2.17 -19.49
N ASP A 836 -25.45 1.04 -20.01
CA ASP A 836 -25.08 -0.13 -19.20
C ASP A 836 -23.59 -0.10 -18.85
N TRP A 837 -23.29 -0.01 -17.55
CA TRP A 837 -21.92 0.06 -17.03
C TRP A 837 -21.29 -1.29 -16.74
N ARG A 838 -22.02 -2.41 -16.88
CA ARG A 838 -21.49 -3.74 -16.58
C ARG A 838 -20.25 -4.04 -17.42
N ALA A 839 -19.26 -4.59 -16.75
CA ALA A 839 -18.04 -5.14 -17.33
C ALA A 839 -17.34 -6.01 -16.27
N LYS A 840 -16.30 -6.76 -16.66
CA LYS A 840 -15.45 -7.50 -15.71
C LYS A 840 -14.40 -6.63 -15.03
N ALA A 841 -14.05 -5.51 -15.65
CA ALA A 841 -13.27 -4.45 -15.04
C ALA A 841 -13.78 -3.09 -15.50
N VAL A 842 -13.88 -2.15 -14.56
CA VAL A 842 -14.26 -0.76 -14.81
C VAL A 842 -13.24 0.14 -14.11
N PHE A 843 -12.58 1.01 -14.86
CA PHE A 843 -11.52 1.88 -14.32
C PHE A 843 -11.45 3.22 -15.05
N VAL A 844 -10.95 4.25 -14.37
CA VAL A 844 -10.58 5.52 -15.02
C VAL A 844 -9.17 5.38 -15.56
N GLY A 845 -8.98 5.75 -16.83
CA GLY A 845 -7.68 5.71 -17.51
C GLY A 845 -7.28 7.08 -18.07
N PRO A 846 -6.10 7.16 -18.71
CA PRO A 846 -5.48 8.42 -19.15
C PRO A 846 -6.29 9.16 -20.21
#